data_AF-A0A0F9HCH6-F1
#
_entry.id   AF-A0A0F9HCH6-F1
#
_cell.length_a   1.000
_cell.length_b   1.000
_cell.length_c   1.000
_cell.angle_alpha   90.00
_cell.angle_beta   90.00
_cell.angle_gamma   90.00
#
_symmetry.space_group_name_H-M   'P 1'
#
loop_
_entity.id
_entity.type
_entity.pdbx_description
1 polymer ?
#
loop_
_entity_poly.entity_id
_entity_poly.type
_entity_poly.pdbx_seq_one_letter_code
_entity_poly.pdbx_strand_id
1 'polypeptide(L)'
;MSNYDNILVKLDKFTKKFYSKMLIKGALLFVVLGVLFFFVVLGVEYFLWLNSTGRLLLLFVFFSVEGFLLFRYILTPLFYLFKLRNGISNKDASLLIGTHFPNVGDKLYNLLELTEDTDQSELLLASIEQRSQDMHLIPFTKAIDLKDNLKYTKYLAIPIILLSLIWLSGNIKSFFGSANRVVNYDMAYEPPAPFRFRLLSSNLDILESEPHTIEVITEGEVQPEAVYLDIKGKMTLLKKINNNYQYTFSPPLKNTDFSFVANGIRSKNYRLNALSAPSIQTFKLVLDYPNYTGRSSEELSSTGNATFPEGTKATWEIEGLNTENIQLRATDTIESFLRNESENTKFVLSKNIYNDYSYTLSTSNKNVTDYEKLAYLFTVIRDAYPTLKIRQELDSLNPNISYYEGEASDDYKLKSIKLVYYADDSASDKQVVLLSNPNANFDRFYYTFPSGLDLDPGRMYSFYFTATDNDGIHQGKTTKSQVFSKSLLNKDQLRNEDLESQQTLIKNMGKSLDGFKEQKESLKEINQEQKEKEQMNFNDQNQVKEFLQKQQQQENLMQKFSKQLKENLEKGDKDFSPVTKKERKAIPSACWQCVARDSIVCYVEDGRLVKIEGNPQAIRNRGKICSKGQAGVNQVYDPDRILYPMVRAGERGEGKWKRVSWDEALELLTNGGEIAGQRVKGLKALRDEGHPENFMFHYGRLKGSDSNIVKDFLTTYGTGTIGNHTSICEGGKWVAQELVWGKHYDVNDVEHANVILNFGCNFFEAHTSHIQLFQRAINAVVDK
;
A
#
# COMPACT_ATOMS: atom_id res chain seq x y z
N MET A 1 -26.96 20.40 -131.59
CA MET A 1 -27.66 19.69 -130.50
C MET A 1 -29.06 19.43 -130.99
N SER A 2 -29.47 18.16 -131.03
CA SER A 2 -30.84 17.79 -131.42
C SER A 2 -31.83 18.34 -130.39
N ASN A 3 -33.10 18.50 -130.76
CA ASN A 3 -34.11 18.90 -129.78
C ASN A 3 -34.27 17.85 -128.66
N TYR A 4 -33.94 16.58 -128.96
CA TYR A 4 -33.88 15.50 -127.99
C TYR A 4 -32.74 15.66 -126.96
N ASP A 5 -31.53 16.07 -127.37
CA ASP A 5 -30.42 16.35 -126.44
C ASP A 5 -30.82 17.44 -125.43
N ASN A 6 -31.57 18.45 -125.89
CA ASN A 6 -32.10 19.50 -125.02
C ASN A 6 -33.12 18.95 -124.00
N ILE A 7 -33.91 17.93 -124.37
CA ILE A 7 -34.82 17.24 -123.45
C ILE A 7 -34.02 16.45 -122.40
N LEU A 8 -32.97 15.73 -122.79
CA LEU A 8 -32.09 15.01 -121.85
C LEU A 8 -31.40 15.97 -120.86
N VAL A 9 -30.92 17.13 -121.33
CA VAL A 9 -30.35 18.17 -120.44
C VAL A 9 -31.40 18.72 -119.47
N LYS A 10 -32.66 18.88 -119.90
CA LYS A 10 -33.75 19.31 -119.02
C LYS A 10 -34.15 18.22 -118.01
N LEU A 11 -34.12 16.95 -118.41
CA LEU A 11 -34.34 15.80 -117.52
C LEU A 11 -33.23 15.71 -116.46
N ASP A 12 -31.95 15.88 -116.84
CA ASP A 12 -30.83 15.95 -115.88
C ASP A 12 -31.00 17.12 -114.90
N LYS A 13 -31.42 18.29 -115.38
CA LYS A 13 -31.74 19.45 -114.53
C LYS A 13 -32.91 19.18 -113.58
N PHE A 14 -33.95 18.45 -114.02
CA PHE A 14 -35.05 18.03 -113.17
C PHE A 14 -34.57 17.06 -112.08
N THR A 15 -33.82 16.02 -112.46
CA THR A 15 -33.28 15.02 -111.53
C THR A 15 -32.36 15.64 -110.49
N LYS A 16 -31.49 16.58 -110.88
CA LYS A 16 -30.67 17.36 -109.93
C LYS A 16 -31.52 18.19 -108.98
N LYS A 17 -32.57 18.86 -109.48
CA LYS A 17 -33.49 19.65 -108.64
C LYS A 17 -34.32 18.77 -107.70
N PHE A 18 -34.66 17.55 -108.11
CA PHE A 18 -35.37 16.55 -107.29
C PHE A 18 -34.54 16.10 -106.10
N TYR A 19 -33.30 15.66 -106.34
CA TYR A 19 -32.42 15.27 -105.25
C TYR A 19 -31.97 16.46 -104.40
N SER A 20 -31.90 17.67 -104.96
CA SER A 20 -31.71 18.90 -104.18
C SER A 20 -32.89 19.18 -103.24
N LYS A 21 -34.14 18.98 -103.68
CA LYS A 21 -35.33 19.06 -102.81
C LYS A 21 -35.25 18.03 -101.68
N MET A 22 -34.89 16.80 -102.02
CA MET A 22 -34.76 15.70 -101.04
C MET A 22 -33.64 15.97 -100.03
N LEU A 23 -32.52 16.55 -100.47
CA LEU A 23 -31.40 16.93 -99.61
C LEU A 23 -31.77 18.06 -98.66
N ILE A 24 -32.46 19.11 -99.13
CA ILE A 24 -32.90 20.21 -98.24
C ILE A 24 -33.87 19.69 -97.17
N LYS A 25 -34.82 18.83 -97.54
CA LYS A 25 -35.71 18.16 -96.58
C LYS A 25 -34.92 17.28 -95.60
N GLY A 26 -33.99 16.50 -96.11
CA GLY A 26 -33.13 15.62 -95.31
C GLY A 26 -32.26 16.41 -94.33
N ALA A 27 -31.64 17.51 -94.76
CA ALA A 27 -30.83 18.39 -93.93
C ALA A 27 -31.65 19.02 -92.79
N LEU A 28 -32.87 19.49 -93.08
CA LEU A 28 -33.77 20.02 -92.03
C LEU A 28 -34.14 18.95 -91.01
N LEU A 29 -34.48 17.74 -91.46
CA LEU A 29 -34.82 16.64 -90.55
C LEU A 29 -33.60 16.13 -89.75
N PHE A 30 -32.41 16.11 -90.36
CA PHE A 30 -31.16 15.76 -89.70
C PHE A 30 -30.86 16.71 -88.54
N VAL A 31 -30.94 18.02 -88.78
CA VAL A 31 -30.71 19.03 -87.72
C VAL A 31 -31.74 18.90 -86.60
N VAL A 32 -33.02 18.75 -86.92
CA VAL A 32 -34.07 18.64 -85.90
C VAL A 32 -33.90 17.37 -85.06
N LEU A 33 -33.80 16.21 -85.71
CA LEU A 33 -33.73 14.92 -85.01
C LEU A 33 -32.40 14.77 -84.26
N GLY A 34 -31.29 15.23 -84.83
CA GLY A 34 -29.99 15.16 -84.19
C GLY A 34 -29.89 16.05 -82.95
N VAL A 35 -30.35 17.31 -83.03
CA VAL A 35 -30.36 18.21 -81.86
C VAL A 35 -31.30 17.70 -80.76
N LEU A 36 -32.47 17.15 -81.13
CA LEU A 36 -33.37 16.56 -80.14
C LEU A 36 -32.74 15.35 -79.45
N PHE A 37 -32.08 14.48 -80.22
CA PHE A 37 -31.40 13.32 -79.67
C PHE A 37 -30.23 13.71 -78.77
N PHE A 38 -29.47 14.73 -79.16
CA PHE A 38 -28.42 15.32 -78.33
C PHE A 38 -28.95 15.79 -76.97
N PHE A 39 -30.09 16.50 -76.93
CA PHE A 39 -30.70 16.90 -75.65
C PHE A 39 -31.17 15.71 -74.80
N VAL A 40 -31.66 14.63 -75.42
CA VAL A 40 -32.02 13.40 -74.69
C VAL A 40 -30.77 12.80 -74.06
N VAL A 41 -29.67 12.66 -74.79
CA VAL A 41 -28.40 12.12 -74.27
C VAL A 41 -27.88 12.96 -73.10
N LEU A 42 -27.87 14.30 -73.23
CA LEU A 42 -27.47 15.19 -72.15
C LEU A 42 -28.40 15.11 -70.94
N GLY A 43 -29.71 14.99 -71.16
CA GLY A 43 -30.70 14.85 -70.10
C GLY A 43 -30.52 13.55 -69.30
N VAL A 44 -30.29 12.42 -69.99
CA VAL A 44 -30.04 11.13 -69.32
C VAL A 44 -28.81 11.23 -68.42
N GLU A 45 -27.68 11.80 -68.90
CA GLU A 45 -26.49 11.97 -68.05
C GLU A 45 -26.69 13.04 -66.96
N TYR A 46 -27.48 14.09 -67.21
CA TYR A 46 -27.77 15.12 -66.22
C TYR A 46 -28.54 14.58 -65.01
N PHE A 47 -29.54 13.74 -65.25
CA PHE A 47 -30.39 13.19 -64.18
C PHE A 47 -29.82 11.92 -63.54
N LEU A 48 -29.18 11.04 -64.32
CA LEU A 48 -28.79 9.71 -63.84
C LEU A 48 -27.33 9.59 -63.38
N TRP A 49 -26.48 10.59 -63.63
CA TRP A 49 -25.05 10.59 -63.24
C TRP A 49 -24.37 9.24 -63.50
N LEU A 50 -24.35 8.81 -64.76
CA LEU A 50 -23.95 7.46 -65.09
C LEU A 50 -22.48 7.21 -64.78
N ASN A 51 -22.14 5.95 -64.48
CA ASN A 51 -20.76 5.52 -64.36
C ASN A 51 -20.04 5.54 -65.72
N SER A 52 -18.71 5.35 -65.71
CA SER A 52 -17.87 5.37 -66.93
C SER A 52 -18.42 4.46 -68.04
N THR A 53 -18.86 3.24 -67.69
CA THR A 53 -19.46 2.29 -68.64
C THR A 53 -20.77 2.79 -69.24
N GLY A 54 -21.65 3.38 -68.43
CA GLY A 54 -22.91 3.96 -68.90
C GLY A 54 -22.70 5.15 -69.82
N ARG A 55 -21.70 5.99 -69.54
CA ARG A 55 -21.30 7.13 -70.39
C ARG A 55 -20.73 6.67 -71.73
N LEU A 56 -19.87 5.64 -71.73
CA LEU A 56 -19.34 5.05 -72.96
C LEU A 56 -20.46 4.48 -73.85
N LEU A 57 -21.42 3.79 -73.25
CA LEU A 57 -22.57 3.25 -73.97
C LEU A 57 -23.43 4.38 -74.56
N LEU A 58 -23.72 5.43 -73.80
CA LEU A 58 -24.42 6.60 -74.32
C LEU A 58 -23.67 7.28 -75.46
N LEU A 59 -22.35 7.44 -75.36
CA LEU A 59 -21.52 8.03 -76.42
C LEU A 59 -21.54 7.18 -77.70
N PHE A 60 -21.47 5.85 -77.57
CA PHE A 60 -21.54 4.93 -78.70
C PHE A 60 -22.92 4.97 -79.38
N VAL A 61 -24.00 4.98 -78.59
CA VAL A 61 -25.37 5.12 -79.09
C VAL A 61 -25.55 6.48 -79.79
N PHE A 62 -24.99 7.55 -79.22
CA PHE A 62 -24.99 8.89 -79.84
C PHE A 62 -24.39 8.87 -81.24
N PHE A 63 -23.15 8.39 -81.39
CA PHE A 63 -22.49 8.32 -82.70
C PHE A 63 -23.18 7.37 -83.67
N SER A 64 -23.72 6.25 -83.19
CA SER A 64 -24.44 5.29 -84.05
C SER A 64 -25.71 5.89 -84.64
N VAL A 65 -26.50 6.59 -83.83
CA VAL A 65 -27.75 7.24 -84.27
C VAL A 65 -27.45 8.44 -85.17
N GLU A 66 -26.52 9.32 -84.78
CA GLU A 66 -26.12 10.46 -85.61
C GLU A 66 -25.54 10.01 -86.96
N GLY A 67 -24.69 8.98 -86.95
CA GLY A 67 -24.14 8.38 -88.17
C GLY A 67 -25.22 7.81 -89.07
N PHE A 68 -26.22 7.12 -88.51
CA PHE A 68 -27.36 6.61 -89.26
C PHE A 68 -28.20 7.76 -89.86
N LEU A 69 -28.51 8.80 -89.08
CA LEU A 69 -29.27 9.96 -89.55
C LEU A 69 -28.51 10.70 -90.66
N LEU A 70 -27.21 10.91 -90.50
CA LEU A 70 -26.34 11.54 -91.50
C LEU A 70 -26.34 10.72 -92.81
N PHE A 71 -26.15 9.41 -92.71
CA PHE A 71 -26.14 8.53 -93.87
C PHE A 71 -27.48 8.54 -94.60
N ARG A 72 -28.58 8.42 -93.85
CA ARG A 72 -29.94 8.32 -94.40
C ARG A 72 -30.44 9.62 -95.02
N TYR A 73 -30.21 10.76 -94.36
CA TYR A 73 -30.84 12.03 -94.72
C TYR A 73 -29.93 12.99 -95.50
N ILE A 74 -28.60 12.87 -95.39
CA ILE A 74 -27.65 13.76 -96.08
C ILE A 74 -26.85 12.99 -97.13
N LEU A 75 -26.12 11.94 -96.76
CA LEU A 75 -25.24 11.22 -97.70
C LEU A 75 -26.04 10.51 -98.80
N THR A 76 -27.15 9.87 -98.47
CA THR A 76 -27.97 9.15 -99.47
C THR A 76 -28.45 10.08 -100.60
N PRO A 77 -29.09 11.25 -100.33
CA PRO A 77 -29.42 12.21 -101.39
C PRO A 77 -28.19 12.79 -102.13
N LEU A 78 -27.07 13.02 -101.44
CA LEU A 78 -25.84 13.51 -102.07
C LEU A 78 -25.26 12.50 -103.06
N PHE A 79 -25.25 11.20 -102.72
CA PHE A 79 -24.78 10.15 -103.63
C PHE A 79 -25.60 10.10 -104.93
N TYR A 80 -26.91 10.33 -104.84
CA TYR A 80 -27.75 10.45 -106.03
C TYR A 80 -27.52 11.76 -106.81
N LEU A 81 -27.29 12.88 -106.12
CA LEU A 81 -27.04 14.18 -106.76
C LEU A 81 -25.72 14.19 -107.57
N PHE A 82 -24.68 13.53 -107.05
CA PHE A 82 -23.36 13.42 -107.70
C PHE A 82 -23.20 12.18 -108.59
N LYS A 83 -24.27 11.43 -108.85
CA LYS A 83 -24.28 10.20 -109.67
C LYS A 83 -23.31 9.10 -109.19
N LEU A 84 -23.01 9.06 -107.89
CA LEU A 84 -22.25 7.98 -107.24
C LEU A 84 -23.09 6.70 -107.07
N ARG A 85 -24.43 6.82 -107.19
CA ARG A 85 -25.39 5.72 -107.17
C ARG A 85 -26.46 5.94 -108.24
N ASN A 86 -26.94 4.88 -108.88
CA ASN A 86 -27.99 4.95 -109.90
C ASN A 86 -29.27 5.57 -109.31
N GLY A 87 -29.62 6.77 -109.78
CA GLY A 87 -30.82 7.50 -109.38
C GLY A 87 -32.06 7.10 -110.18
N ILE A 88 -33.11 7.92 -110.11
CA ILE A 88 -34.32 7.76 -110.95
C ILE A 88 -33.94 7.74 -112.43
N SER A 89 -34.50 6.80 -113.19
CA SER A 89 -34.29 6.72 -114.64
C SER A 89 -34.95 7.91 -115.35
N ASN A 90 -34.58 8.16 -116.60
CA ASN A 90 -35.24 9.21 -117.40
C ASN A 90 -36.75 8.95 -117.55
N LYS A 91 -37.16 7.67 -117.60
CA LYS A 91 -38.56 7.22 -117.61
C LYS A 91 -39.27 7.48 -116.27
N ASP A 92 -38.61 7.22 -115.15
CA ASP A 92 -39.15 7.57 -113.82
C ASP A 92 -39.30 9.08 -113.65
N ALA A 93 -38.33 9.85 -114.16
CA ALA A 93 -38.39 11.30 -114.17
C ALA A 93 -39.55 11.80 -115.04
N SER A 94 -39.82 11.19 -116.21
CA SER A 94 -40.95 11.59 -117.05
C SER A 94 -42.30 11.31 -116.40
N LEU A 95 -42.46 10.19 -115.68
CA LEU A 95 -43.65 9.90 -114.88
C LEU A 95 -43.86 10.94 -113.78
N LEU A 96 -42.80 11.29 -113.04
CA LEU A 96 -42.86 12.32 -111.99
C LEU A 96 -43.18 13.71 -112.57
N ILE A 97 -42.62 14.07 -113.73
CA ILE A 97 -42.96 15.31 -114.44
C ILE A 97 -44.42 15.29 -114.90
N GLY A 98 -44.92 14.13 -115.35
CA GLY A 98 -46.29 13.92 -115.79
C GLY A 98 -47.34 14.20 -114.73
N THR A 99 -47.04 13.92 -113.45
CA THR A 99 -47.94 14.27 -112.33
C THR A 99 -48.21 15.77 -112.22
N HIS A 100 -47.28 16.61 -112.68
CA HIS A 100 -47.40 18.07 -112.65
C HIS A 100 -47.81 18.66 -114.01
N PHE A 101 -47.46 17.99 -115.10
CA PHE A 101 -47.82 18.37 -116.47
C PHE A 101 -48.52 17.17 -117.17
N PRO A 102 -49.84 16.98 -116.94
CA PRO A 102 -50.57 15.81 -117.45
C PRO A 102 -50.49 15.66 -118.97
N ASN A 103 -50.46 16.79 -119.69
CA ASN A 103 -50.42 16.83 -121.16
C ASN A 103 -49.04 16.46 -121.76
N VAL A 104 -48.03 16.24 -120.92
CA VAL A 104 -46.62 16.01 -121.31
C VAL A 104 -46.10 14.66 -120.83
N GLY A 105 -46.60 14.15 -119.69
CA GLY A 105 -46.11 12.93 -119.05
C GLY A 105 -46.03 11.72 -120.01
N ASP A 106 -47.17 11.34 -120.57
CA ASP A 106 -47.27 10.18 -121.48
C ASP A 106 -46.49 10.39 -122.78
N LYS A 107 -46.46 11.63 -123.28
CA LYS A 107 -45.71 11.98 -124.50
C LYS A 107 -44.20 11.88 -124.28
N LEU A 108 -43.71 12.33 -123.13
CA LEU A 108 -42.30 12.30 -122.76
C LEU A 108 -41.84 10.86 -122.45
N TYR A 109 -42.69 10.07 -121.79
CA TYR A 109 -42.43 8.65 -121.55
C TYR A 109 -42.34 7.88 -122.88
N ASN A 110 -43.32 8.03 -123.75
CA ASN A 110 -43.35 7.38 -125.07
C ASN A 110 -42.17 7.83 -125.94
N LEU A 111 -41.75 9.11 -125.87
CA LEU A 111 -40.56 9.60 -126.57
C LEU A 111 -39.29 8.90 -126.08
N LEU A 112 -39.12 8.75 -124.77
CA LEU A 112 -37.97 8.05 -124.19
C LEU A 112 -37.98 6.55 -124.53
N GLU A 113 -39.15 5.93 -124.63
CA GLU A 113 -39.31 4.54 -125.06
C GLU A 113 -38.94 4.33 -126.53
N LEU A 114 -39.38 5.23 -127.43
CA LEU A 114 -39.00 5.22 -128.85
C LEU A 114 -37.49 5.38 -129.07
N THR A 115 -36.79 6.08 -128.17
CA THR A 115 -35.33 6.28 -128.26
C THR A 115 -34.49 5.12 -127.75
N GLU A 116 -35.10 4.15 -127.06
CA GLU A 116 -34.42 2.93 -126.59
C GLU A 116 -34.46 1.79 -127.64
N ASP A 117 -35.17 1.97 -128.75
CA ASP A 117 -35.24 0.99 -129.84
C ASP A 117 -33.90 0.91 -130.61
N THR A 118 -33.43 -0.30 -130.90
CA THR A 118 -32.08 -0.56 -131.44
C THR A 118 -31.93 -0.24 -132.93
N ASP A 119 -33.03 -0.12 -133.69
CA ASP A 119 -33.01 0.05 -135.15
C ASP A 119 -33.48 1.47 -135.57
N GLN A 120 -32.55 2.43 -135.54
CA GLN A 120 -32.84 3.85 -135.74
C GLN A 120 -32.94 4.22 -137.24
N SER A 121 -34.10 3.97 -137.86
CA SER A 121 -34.39 4.44 -139.22
C SER A 121 -34.43 5.98 -139.31
N GLU A 122 -34.11 6.56 -140.48
CA GLU A 122 -34.18 8.02 -140.70
C GLU A 122 -35.57 8.60 -140.38
N LEU A 123 -36.64 7.83 -140.65
CA LEU A 123 -38.02 8.20 -140.29
C LEU A 123 -38.23 8.24 -138.77
N LEU A 124 -37.64 7.30 -138.02
CA LEU A 124 -37.74 7.27 -136.57
C LEU A 124 -37.01 8.46 -135.94
N LEU A 125 -35.80 8.75 -136.43
CA LEU A 125 -35.02 9.92 -135.98
C LEU A 125 -35.75 11.24 -136.30
N ALA A 126 -36.37 11.36 -137.48
CA ALA A 126 -37.20 12.51 -137.81
C ALA A 126 -38.45 12.63 -136.93
N SER A 127 -39.10 11.50 -136.57
CA SER A 127 -40.24 11.46 -135.65
C SER A 127 -39.87 11.84 -134.22
N ILE A 128 -38.71 11.37 -133.73
CA ILE A 128 -38.15 11.74 -132.42
C ILE A 128 -37.86 13.25 -132.40
N GLU A 129 -37.26 13.78 -133.46
CA GLU A 129 -36.92 15.20 -133.57
C GLU A 129 -38.18 16.09 -133.62
N GLN A 130 -39.19 15.71 -134.42
CA GLN A 130 -40.47 16.40 -134.50
C GLN A 130 -41.21 16.41 -133.16
N ARG A 131 -41.33 15.24 -132.50
CA ARG A 131 -41.98 15.14 -131.18
C ARG A 131 -41.21 15.87 -130.09
N SER A 132 -39.89 15.96 -130.20
CA SER A 132 -39.04 16.71 -129.28
C SER A 132 -39.24 18.23 -129.39
N GLN A 133 -39.57 18.75 -130.58
CA GLN A 133 -39.87 20.17 -130.79
C GLN A 133 -41.12 20.63 -130.01
N ASP A 134 -42.19 19.84 -130.00
CA ASP A 134 -43.43 20.14 -129.27
C ASP A 134 -43.21 20.30 -127.76
N MET A 135 -42.17 19.67 -127.22
CA MET A 135 -41.83 19.68 -125.79
C MET A 135 -40.75 20.73 -125.42
N HIS A 136 -40.20 21.45 -126.40
CA HIS A 136 -39.10 22.39 -126.19
C HIS A 136 -39.48 23.60 -125.31
N LEU A 137 -40.76 23.98 -125.21
CA LEU A 137 -41.18 25.17 -124.46
C LEU A 137 -41.47 24.92 -122.97
N ILE A 138 -41.46 23.66 -122.51
CA ILE A 138 -41.90 23.32 -121.16
C ILE A 138 -40.69 23.20 -120.21
N PRO A 139 -40.66 23.93 -119.09
CA PRO A 139 -39.59 23.85 -118.10
C PRO A 139 -39.86 22.75 -117.07
N PHE A 140 -39.28 21.56 -117.26
CA PHE A 140 -39.46 20.41 -116.35
C PHE A 140 -39.13 20.73 -114.89
N THR A 141 -38.16 21.61 -114.64
CA THR A 141 -37.76 22.03 -113.30
C THR A 141 -38.86 22.75 -112.52
N LYS A 142 -39.92 23.27 -113.14
CA LYS A 142 -41.07 23.86 -112.43
C LYS A 142 -41.95 22.82 -111.73
N ALA A 143 -41.88 21.54 -112.12
CA ALA A 143 -42.59 20.45 -111.42
C ALA A 143 -42.05 20.20 -110.00
N ILE A 144 -40.93 20.82 -109.63
CA ILE A 144 -40.32 20.70 -108.31
C ILE A 144 -40.25 22.06 -107.65
N ASP A 145 -41.11 22.29 -106.66
CA ASP A 145 -41.02 23.43 -105.77
C ASP A 145 -40.14 23.11 -104.56
N LEU A 146 -39.10 23.90 -104.35
CA LEU A 146 -38.20 23.80 -103.19
C LEU A 146 -38.82 24.42 -101.94
N LYS A 147 -39.80 25.34 -102.08
CA LYS A 147 -40.47 26.01 -100.97
C LYS A 147 -41.34 25.07 -100.14
N ASP A 148 -41.76 23.94 -100.69
CA ASP A 148 -42.46 22.88 -99.94
C ASP A 148 -41.68 22.42 -98.70
N ASN A 149 -40.35 22.50 -98.74
CA ASN A 149 -39.51 22.09 -97.62
C ASN A 149 -39.62 23.04 -96.41
N LEU A 150 -40.11 24.27 -96.60
CA LEU A 150 -40.38 25.21 -95.50
C LEU A 150 -41.43 24.64 -94.52
N LYS A 151 -42.29 23.72 -94.93
CA LYS A 151 -43.22 23.05 -94.01
C LYS A 151 -42.50 22.24 -92.91
N TYR A 152 -41.24 21.88 -93.12
CA TYR A 152 -40.43 21.16 -92.14
C TYR A 152 -39.66 22.07 -91.17
N THR A 153 -39.54 23.38 -91.44
CA THR A 153 -38.88 24.31 -90.51
C THR A 153 -39.68 24.49 -89.23
N LYS A 154 -41.00 24.27 -89.24
CA LYS A 154 -41.83 24.29 -88.02
C LYS A 154 -41.35 23.30 -86.95
N TYR A 155 -40.70 22.21 -87.36
CA TYR A 155 -40.16 21.22 -86.42
C TYR A 155 -38.90 21.72 -85.70
N LEU A 156 -38.20 22.76 -86.20
CA LEU A 156 -37.11 23.41 -85.47
C LEU A 156 -37.59 24.12 -84.19
N ALA A 157 -38.89 24.42 -84.07
CA ALA A 157 -39.43 25.04 -82.86
C ALA A 157 -39.26 24.14 -81.62
N ILE A 158 -39.30 22.81 -81.78
CA ILE A 158 -39.24 21.86 -80.67
C ILE A 158 -37.87 21.93 -79.95
N PRO A 159 -36.70 21.82 -80.62
CA PRO A 159 -35.41 22.01 -79.96
C PRO A 159 -35.24 23.41 -79.34
N ILE A 160 -35.77 24.46 -79.96
CA ILE A 160 -35.67 25.83 -79.44
C ILE A 160 -36.46 25.98 -78.13
N ILE A 161 -37.66 25.42 -78.05
CA ILE A 161 -38.48 25.42 -76.82
C ILE A 161 -37.76 24.64 -75.71
N LEU A 162 -37.19 23.47 -76.00
CA LEU A 162 -36.42 22.70 -75.02
C LEU A 162 -35.21 23.49 -74.49
N LEU A 163 -34.46 24.16 -75.38
CA LEU A 163 -33.34 25.01 -74.99
C LEU A 163 -33.79 26.17 -74.07
N SER A 164 -34.94 26.79 -74.36
CA SER A 164 -35.49 27.86 -73.53
C SER A 164 -35.90 27.38 -72.14
N LEU A 165 -36.47 26.18 -72.01
CA LEU A 165 -36.82 25.56 -70.72
C LEU A 165 -35.56 25.25 -69.90
N ILE A 166 -34.51 24.75 -70.54
CA ILE A 166 -33.23 24.48 -69.87
C ILE A 166 -32.60 25.79 -69.37
N TRP A 167 -32.67 26.86 -70.16
CA TRP A 167 -32.15 28.18 -69.76
C TRP A 167 -32.93 28.77 -68.57
N LEU A 168 -34.27 28.69 -68.59
CA LEU A 168 -35.15 29.13 -67.50
C LEU A 168 -34.92 28.38 -66.18
N SER A 169 -34.43 27.14 -66.22
CA SER A 169 -34.13 26.37 -65.00
C SER A 169 -32.94 26.90 -64.19
N GLY A 170 -32.15 27.85 -64.72
CA GLY A 170 -30.92 28.35 -64.08
C GLY A 170 -29.73 27.39 -64.12
N ASN A 171 -29.93 26.13 -64.54
CA ASN A 171 -28.92 25.07 -64.52
C ASN A 171 -28.17 24.90 -65.86
N ILE A 172 -28.17 25.91 -66.73
CA ILE A 172 -27.62 25.78 -68.10
C ILE A 172 -26.16 25.32 -68.13
N LYS A 173 -25.30 25.83 -67.23
CA LYS A 173 -23.90 25.39 -67.13
C LYS A 173 -23.77 23.93 -66.69
N SER A 174 -24.62 23.48 -65.76
CA SER A 174 -24.59 22.10 -65.24
C SER A 174 -25.13 21.10 -66.27
N PHE A 175 -26.21 21.46 -66.98
CA PHE A 175 -26.82 20.64 -68.03
C PHE A 175 -25.90 20.45 -69.24
N PHE A 176 -25.30 21.53 -69.77
CA PHE A 176 -24.30 21.41 -70.84
C PHE A 176 -22.96 20.85 -70.33
N GLY A 177 -22.68 20.91 -69.03
CA GLY A 177 -21.59 20.20 -68.39
C GLY A 177 -21.69 18.68 -68.54
N SER A 178 -22.91 18.12 -68.71
CA SER A 178 -23.12 16.72 -69.06
C SER A 178 -22.43 16.33 -70.36
N ALA A 179 -22.27 17.26 -71.32
CA ALA A 179 -21.59 16.99 -72.58
C ALA A 179 -20.10 16.66 -72.35
N ASN A 180 -19.43 17.43 -71.48
CA ASN A 180 -18.05 17.16 -71.09
C ASN A 180 -17.90 15.83 -70.34
N ARG A 181 -18.92 15.43 -69.57
CA ARG A 181 -18.93 14.14 -68.86
C ARG A 181 -19.09 12.96 -69.82
N VAL A 182 -20.01 13.05 -70.79
CA VAL A 182 -20.24 11.98 -71.78
C VAL A 182 -19.04 11.83 -72.72
N VAL A 183 -18.44 12.93 -73.18
CA VAL A 183 -17.25 12.88 -74.06
C VAL A 183 -16.03 12.33 -73.33
N ASN A 184 -15.79 12.78 -72.09
CA ASN A 184 -14.70 12.26 -71.26
C ASN A 184 -15.21 11.13 -70.36
N TYR A 185 -15.74 10.07 -70.98
CA TYR A 185 -16.39 8.97 -70.26
C TYR A 185 -15.48 8.31 -69.21
N ASP A 186 -14.17 8.28 -69.45
CA ASP A 186 -13.16 7.63 -68.60
C ASP A 186 -12.70 8.51 -67.41
N MET A 187 -13.12 9.78 -67.35
CA MET A 187 -12.85 10.61 -66.17
C MET A 187 -13.87 10.34 -65.05
N ALA A 188 -13.38 10.11 -63.84
CA ALA A 188 -14.21 9.98 -62.65
C ALA A 188 -14.79 11.35 -62.27
N TYR A 189 -16.10 11.53 -62.46
CA TYR A 189 -16.85 12.71 -62.04
C TYR A 189 -17.69 12.36 -60.81
N GLU A 190 -17.42 13.03 -59.70
CA GLU A 190 -18.19 12.91 -58.47
C GLU A 190 -19.33 13.95 -58.44
N PRO A 191 -20.53 13.58 -57.94
CA PRO A 191 -21.58 14.56 -57.71
C PRO A 191 -21.13 15.61 -56.68
N PRO A 192 -21.53 16.89 -56.81
CA PRO A 192 -21.14 17.91 -55.84
C PRO A 192 -21.59 17.51 -54.43
N ALA A 193 -20.63 17.46 -53.50
CA ALA A 193 -20.87 17.01 -52.13
C ALA A 193 -21.88 17.95 -51.42
N PRO A 194 -22.95 17.42 -50.81
CA PRO A 194 -24.01 18.22 -50.19
C PRO A 194 -23.57 19.09 -48.99
N PHE A 195 -22.39 18.84 -48.42
CA PHE A 195 -21.79 19.63 -47.34
C PHE A 195 -20.26 19.38 -47.20
N ARG A 196 -19.55 20.29 -46.51
CA ARG A 196 -18.12 20.17 -46.15
C ARG A 196 -17.91 20.28 -44.63
N PHE A 197 -16.85 19.65 -44.12
CA PHE A 197 -16.49 19.73 -42.69
C PHE A 197 -15.51 20.87 -42.41
N ARG A 198 -15.73 21.62 -41.32
CA ARG A 198 -14.80 22.63 -40.80
C ARG A 198 -14.52 22.38 -39.32
N LEU A 199 -13.25 22.07 -39.02
CA LEU A 199 -12.76 21.92 -37.64
C LEU A 199 -12.62 23.32 -37.00
N LEU A 200 -13.17 23.49 -35.80
CA LEU A 200 -13.10 24.74 -35.03
C LEU A 200 -11.94 24.76 -34.02
N SER A 201 -11.47 23.59 -33.57
CA SER A 201 -10.33 23.47 -32.66
C SER A 201 -9.03 23.91 -33.37
N SER A 202 -8.40 24.97 -32.86
CA SER A 202 -7.26 25.63 -33.49
C SER A 202 -5.88 25.04 -33.14
N ASN A 203 -5.77 24.28 -32.03
CA ASN A 203 -4.52 23.65 -31.61
C ASN A 203 -4.68 22.12 -31.52
N LEU A 204 -3.78 21.39 -32.16
CA LEU A 204 -3.72 19.92 -32.18
C LEU A 204 -2.45 19.36 -31.53
N ASP A 205 -1.58 20.22 -30.98
CA ASP A 205 -0.46 19.85 -30.13
C ASP A 205 -0.92 19.87 -28.67
N ILE A 206 -1.14 18.69 -28.10
CA ILE A 206 -1.81 18.52 -26.80
C ILE A 206 -1.04 17.52 -25.94
N LEU A 207 -1.15 17.65 -24.62
CA LEU A 207 -0.45 16.75 -23.69
C LEU A 207 -1.10 15.38 -23.66
N GLU A 208 -0.28 14.33 -23.67
CA GLU A 208 -0.76 12.95 -23.72
C GLU A 208 -1.66 12.56 -22.54
N SER A 209 -1.53 13.25 -21.41
CA SER A 209 -2.21 12.99 -20.14
C SER A 209 -3.54 13.73 -19.98
N GLU A 210 -3.90 14.67 -20.85
CA GLU A 210 -5.08 15.52 -20.69
C GLU A 210 -6.15 15.24 -21.77
N PRO A 211 -7.44 15.16 -21.39
CA PRO A 211 -8.50 14.94 -22.37
C PRO A 211 -8.62 16.15 -23.30
N HIS A 212 -8.72 15.89 -24.60
CA HIS A 212 -8.86 16.95 -25.59
C HIS A 212 -10.16 16.81 -26.38
N THR A 213 -10.99 17.85 -26.35
CA THR A 213 -12.25 17.88 -27.10
C THR A 213 -12.08 18.64 -28.41
N ILE A 214 -12.32 17.94 -29.52
CA ILE A 214 -12.37 18.54 -30.85
C ILE A 214 -13.81 18.88 -31.23
N GLU A 215 -13.99 20.04 -31.87
CA GLU A 215 -15.29 20.47 -32.41
C GLU A 215 -15.26 20.62 -33.92
N VAL A 216 -16.27 20.08 -34.60
CA VAL A 216 -16.44 20.18 -36.06
C VAL A 216 -17.85 20.63 -36.43
N ILE A 217 -17.95 21.48 -37.45
CA ILE A 217 -19.22 21.90 -38.05
C ILE A 217 -19.31 21.44 -39.50
N THR A 218 -20.53 21.26 -40.00
CA THR A 218 -20.83 20.98 -41.41
C THR A 218 -21.42 22.21 -42.08
N GLU A 219 -20.84 22.65 -43.19
CA GLU A 219 -21.30 23.78 -43.99
C GLU A 219 -21.85 23.24 -45.33
N GLY A 220 -23.14 23.41 -45.62
CA GLY A 220 -23.79 22.92 -46.84
C GLY A 220 -25.31 23.01 -46.82
N GLU A 221 -25.97 22.61 -47.91
CA GLU A 221 -27.45 22.63 -48.03
C GLU A 221 -28.12 21.51 -47.23
N VAL A 222 -27.38 20.44 -46.90
CA VAL A 222 -27.89 19.29 -46.13
C VAL A 222 -27.02 19.08 -44.89
N GLN A 223 -27.64 19.09 -43.71
CA GLN A 223 -26.96 18.74 -42.46
C GLN A 223 -27.10 17.24 -42.17
N PRO A 224 -26.00 16.49 -41.98
CA PRO A 224 -26.07 15.06 -41.68
C PRO A 224 -26.66 14.80 -40.29
N GLU A 225 -27.48 13.77 -40.14
CA GLU A 225 -28.03 13.36 -38.84
C GLU A 225 -26.93 12.88 -37.88
N ALA A 226 -25.92 12.19 -38.42
CA ALA A 226 -24.78 11.64 -37.68
C ALA A 226 -23.46 11.96 -38.38
N VAL A 227 -22.48 12.42 -37.61
CA VAL A 227 -21.08 12.55 -38.05
C VAL A 227 -20.26 11.53 -37.28
N TYR A 228 -19.37 10.84 -38.00
CA TYR A 228 -18.46 9.85 -37.45
C TYR A 228 -17.02 10.37 -37.52
N LEU A 229 -16.22 10.04 -36.51
CA LEU A 229 -14.78 10.21 -36.47
C LEU A 229 -14.16 8.90 -36.93
N ASP A 230 -13.41 8.93 -38.02
CA ASP A 230 -12.63 7.79 -38.49
C ASP A 230 -11.19 7.92 -37.99
N ILE A 231 -10.77 6.95 -37.18
CA ILE A 231 -9.40 6.75 -36.75
C ILE A 231 -8.96 5.38 -37.26
N LYS A 232 -8.04 5.34 -38.24
CA LYS A 232 -7.48 4.10 -38.82
C LYS A 232 -8.52 3.04 -39.22
N GLY A 233 -9.69 3.47 -39.73
CA GLY A 233 -10.76 2.59 -40.19
C GLY A 233 -11.85 2.29 -39.14
N LYS A 234 -11.70 2.78 -37.90
CA LYS A 234 -12.70 2.64 -36.84
C LYS A 234 -13.57 3.89 -36.77
N MET A 235 -14.85 3.74 -37.10
CA MET A 235 -15.85 4.80 -37.08
C MET A 235 -16.44 4.98 -35.69
N THR A 236 -16.35 6.19 -35.13
CA THR A 236 -16.92 6.53 -33.81
C THR A 236 -17.91 7.69 -33.94
N LEU A 237 -19.13 7.54 -33.43
CA LEU A 237 -20.16 8.57 -33.53
C LEU A 237 -19.80 9.81 -32.68
N LEU A 238 -19.86 11.00 -33.27
CA LEU A 238 -19.67 12.27 -32.55
C LEU A 238 -20.93 12.65 -31.78
N LYS A 239 -20.75 13.32 -30.64
CA LYS A 239 -21.85 13.89 -29.86
C LYS A 239 -22.29 15.22 -30.47
N LYS A 240 -23.54 15.32 -30.91
CA LYS A 240 -24.13 16.57 -31.41
C LYS A 240 -24.49 17.48 -30.23
N ILE A 241 -23.95 18.69 -30.19
CA ILE A 241 -24.29 19.74 -29.24
C ILE A 241 -24.64 21.00 -30.04
N ASN A 242 -25.90 21.41 -30.00
CA ASN A 242 -26.46 22.47 -30.87
C ASN A 242 -26.20 22.16 -32.36
N ASN A 243 -25.35 22.98 -33.01
CA ASN A 243 -24.98 22.88 -34.42
C ASN A 243 -23.56 22.34 -34.65
N ASN A 244 -22.86 21.96 -33.57
CA ASN A 244 -21.49 21.45 -33.60
C ASN A 244 -21.49 19.96 -33.23
N TYR A 245 -20.54 19.22 -33.77
CA TYR A 245 -20.27 17.84 -33.40
C TYR A 245 -18.97 17.81 -32.61
N GLN A 246 -19.00 17.18 -31.43
CA GLN A 246 -17.86 17.11 -30.53
C GLN A 246 -17.39 15.68 -30.33
N TYR A 247 -16.08 15.52 -30.17
CA TYR A 247 -15.47 14.29 -29.72
C TYR A 247 -14.37 14.59 -28.71
N THR A 248 -14.39 13.89 -27.57
CA THR A 248 -13.34 13.99 -26.56
C THR A 248 -12.41 12.80 -26.68
N PHE A 249 -11.15 13.06 -26.97
CA PHE A 249 -10.09 12.08 -26.85
C PHE A 249 -9.75 11.87 -25.37
N SER A 250 -9.76 10.61 -24.92
CA SER A 250 -9.43 10.24 -23.54
C SER A 250 -7.96 9.83 -23.40
N PRO A 251 -7.22 10.34 -22.39
CA PRO A 251 -5.84 9.93 -22.11
C PRO A 251 -5.69 8.42 -21.84
N PRO A 252 -4.52 7.81 -22.11
CA PRO A 252 -3.31 8.42 -22.68
C PRO A 252 -3.41 8.60 -24.21
N LEU A 253 -3.15 9.82 -24.67
CA LEU A 253 -3.26 10.20 -26.08
C LEU A 253 -2.00 9.83 -26.85
N LYS A 254 -2.19 9.40 -28.10
CA LYS A 254 -1.09 9.06 -29.01
C LYS A 254 -1.24 9.88 -30.27
N ASN A 255 -0.14 10.04 -31.00
CA ASN A 255 -0.15 10.62 -32.34
C ASN A 255 -1.17 9.90 -33.22
N THR A 256 -2.24 10.59 -33.58
CA THR A 256 -3.41 10.00 -34.22
C THR A 256 -3.83 10.84 -35.40
N ASP A 257 -3.82 10.21 -36.57
CA ASP A 257 -4.43 10.77 -37.77
C ASP A 257 -5.93 10.42 -37.78
N PHE A 258 -6.78 11.42 -38.00
CA PHE A 258 -8.23 11.26 -38.00
C PHE A 258 -8.89 12.05 -39.13
N SER A 259 -10.09 11.63 -39.52
CA SER A 259 -10.95 12.36 -40.46
C SER A 259 -12.42 12.21 -40.06
N PHE A 260 -13.28 13.10 -40.54
CA PHE A 260 -14.71 13.05 -40.30
C PHE A 260 -15.42 12.42 -41.48
N VAL A 261 -16.40 11.56 -41.21
CA VAL A 261 -17.20 10.87 -42.21
C VAL A 261 -18.68 11.04 -41.90
N ALA A 262 -19.47 11.48 -42.86
CA ALA A 262 -20.93 11.51 -42.74
C ALA A 262 -21.56 11.34 -44.12
N ASN A 263 -22.64 10.54 -44.22
CA ASN A 263 -23.37 10.28 -45.47
C ASN A 263 -22.46 9.94 -46.67
N GLY A 264 -21.37 9.19 -46.44
CA GLY A 264 -20.41 8.78 -47.46
C GLY A 264 -19.34 9.81 -47.84
N ILE A 265 -19.36 11.02 -47.26
CA ILE A 265 -18.40 12.10 -47.53
C ILE A 265 -17.35 12.14 -46.42
N ARG A 266 -16.08 12.25 -46.80
CA ARG A 266 -14.92 12.26 -45.90
C ARG A 266 -14.23 13.63 -45.91
N SER A 267 -13.82 14.12 -44.73
CA SER A 267 -13.04 15.34 -44.60
C SER A 267 -11.57 15.14 -45.01
N LYS A 268 -10.79 16.23 -45.09
CA LYS A 268 -9.33 16.14 -45.06
C LYS A 268 -8.84 15.43 -43.80
N ASN A 269 -7.66 14.82 -43.86
CA ASN A 269 -7.01 14.24 -42.68
C ASN A 269 -6.47 15.34 -41.77
N TYR A 270 -6.65 15.15 -40.47
CA TYR A 270 -6.09 15.95 -39.40
C TYR A 270 -5.16 15.07 -38.56
N ARG A 271 -4.14 15.66 -37.94
CA ARG A 271 -3.20 14.95 -37.10
C ARG A 271 -3.18 15.59 -35.72
N LEU A 272 -3.50 14.79 -34.70
CA LEU A 272 -3.33 15.15 -33.30
C LEU A 272 -1.93 14.71 -32.87
N ASN A 273 -1.11 15.65 -32.40
CA ASN A 273 0.22 15.39 -31.87
C ASN A 273 0.12 15.33 -30.34
N ALA A 274 0.41 14.16 -29.79
CA ALA A 274 0.50 13.95 -28.35
C ALA A 274 1.92 14.29 -27.88
N LEU A 275 2.05 15.43 -27.21
CA LEU A 275 3.29 15.84 -26.55
C LEU A 275 3.45 15.06 -25.25
N SER A 276 4.63 14.48 -25.06
CA SER A 276 4.93 13.74 -23.84
C SER A 276 4.97 14.67 -22.63
N ALA A 277 4.19 14.32 -21.61
CA ALA A 277 4.18 15.02 -20.34
C ALA A 277 5.28 14.44 -19.44
N PRO A 278 6.01 15.28 -18.68
CA PRO A 278 6.96 14.78 -17.71
C PRO A 278 6.18 14.11 -16.57
N SER A 279 6.61 12.92 -16.14
CA SER A 279 5.96 12.23 -15.03
C SER A 279 6.94 11.51 -14.11
N ILE A 280 6.56 11.36 -12.84
CA ILE A 280 7.31 10.58 -11.87
C ILE A 280 6.91 9.11 -12.01
N GLN A 281 7.84 8.26 -12.43
CA GLN A 281 7.61 6.83 -12.57
C GLN A 281 7.83 6.11 -11.23
N THR A 282 8.95 6.42 -10.58
CA THR A 282 9.32 5.83 -9.29
C THR A 282 9.70 6.95 -8.34
N PHE A 283 9.14 6.90 -7.14
CA PHE A 283 9.46 7.80 -6.05
C PHE A 283 9.95 6.96 -4.88
N LYS A 284 11.20 7.15 -4.47
CA LYS A 284 11.80 6.48 -3.32
C LYS A 284 12.37 7.53 -2.37
N LEU A 285 12.01 7.40 -1.09
CA LEU A 285 12.51 8.25 -0.03
C LEU A 285 13.31 7.39 0.94
N VAL A 286 14.60 7.64 1.02
CA VAL A 286 15.52 6.95 1.94
C VAL A 286 15.72 7.86 3.15
N LEU A 287 15.30 7.38 4.33
CA LEU A 287 15.41 8.06 5.60
C LEU A 287 16.56 7.45 6.38
N ASP A 288 17.63 8.21 6.55
CA ASP A 288 18.77 7.80 7.36
C ASP A 288 18.68 8.45 8.74
N TYR A 289 18.35 7.63 9.74
CA TYR A 289 18.07 8.08 11.09
C TYR A 289 19.35 8.42 11.85
N PRO A 290 19.32 9.40 12.77
CA PRO A 290 20.48 9.71 13.60
C PRO A 290 20.93 8.50 14.43
N ASN A 291 22.24 8.30 14.54
CA ASN A 291 22.85 7.15 15.25
C ASN A 291 22.35 6.97 16.69
N TYR A 292 22.02 8.06 17.40
CA TYR A 292 21.57 8.00 18.80
C TYR A 292 20.20 7.31 18.96
N THR A 293 19.39 7.29 17.90
CA THR A 293 18.08 6.63 17.90
C THR A 293 18.18 5.11 17.82
N GLY A 294 19.31 4.57 17.37
CA GLY A 294 19.52 3.13 17.16
C GLY A 294 18.63 2.50 16.07
N ARG A 295 17.94 3.30 15.25
CA ARG A 295 17.09 2.82 14.16
C ARG A 295 17.93 2.64 12.89
N SER A 296 17.70 1.54 12.17
CA SER A 296 18.26 1.34 10.82
C SER A 296 17.54 2.23 9.81
N SER A 297 18.24 2.67 8.77
CA SER A 297 17.67 3.46 7.68
C SER A 297 16.43 2.78 7.09
N GLU A 298 15.43 3.60 6.74
CA GLU A 298 14.14 3.14 6.22
C GLU A 298 13.94 3.63 4.79
N GLU A 299 13.36 2.79 3.95
CA GLU A 299 13.05 3.12 2.57
C GLU A 299 11.53 3.15 2.37
N LEU A 300 11.02 4.30 1.96
CA LEU A 300 9.60 4.50 1.66
C LEU A 300 9.43 4.64 0.15
N SER A 301 8.60 3.77 -0.43
CA SER A 301 8.25 3.80 -1.84
C SER A 301 6.90 4.50 -2.05
N SER A 302 6.82 5.34 -3.08
CA SER A 302 5.59 5.99 -3.55
C SER A 302 4.90 6.96 -2.56
N THR A 303 5.59 7.40 -1.50
CA THR A 303 5.08 8.43 -0.57
C THR A 303 6.17 9.42 -0.17
N GLY A 304 5.90 10.71 -0.32
CA GLY A 304 6.76 11.78 0.20
C GLY A 304 6.37 12.23 1.62
N ASN A 305 5.33 11.67 2.23
CA ASN A 305 4.98 11.95 3.62
C ASN A 305 5.72 10.98 4.53
N ALA A 306 6.33 11.49 5.60
CA ALA A 306 7.02 10.68 6.58
C ALA A 306 7.05 11.35 7.96
N THR A 307 7.13 10.54 9.00
CA THR A 307 7.27 10.98 10.39
C THR A 307 8.53 10.37 10.98
N PHE A 308 9.48 11.20 11.39
CA PHE A 308 10.80 10.73 11.80
C PHE A 308 11.46 11.64 12.86
N PRO A 309 12.49 11.16 13.57
CA PRO A 309 13.21 11.94 14.57
C PRO A 309 13.94 13.16 13.99
N GLU A 310 14.10 14.21 14.80
CA GLU A 310 14.90 15.40 14.47
C GLU A 310 16.31 15.01 13.98
N GLY A 311 16.80 15.68 12.93
CA GLY A 311 18.12 15.44 12.37
C GLY A 311 18.23 14.26 11.41
N THR A 312 17.11 13.60 11.09
CA THR A 312 17.07 12.56 10.04
C THR A 312 17.48 13.14 8.68
N LYS A 313 18.33 12.41 7.96
CA LYS A 313 18.74 12.76 6.60
C LYS A 313 17.77 12.12 5.61
N ALA A 314 16.98 12.94 4.95
CA ALA A 314 16.05 12.51 3.91
C ALA A 314 16.74 12.59 2.54
N THR A 315 16.74 11.47 1.81
CA THR A 315 17.25 11.39 0.44
C THR A 315 16.13 10.99 -0.50
N TRP A 316 15.79 11.89 -1.41
CA TRP A 316 14.80 11.64 -2.46
C TRP A 316 15.51 11.05 -3.67
N GLU A 317 15.09 9.86 -4.08
CA GLU A 317 15.53 9.18 -5.30
C GLU A 317 14.31 9.05 -6.22
N ILE A 318 14.30 9.84 -7.29
CA ILE A 318 13.15 9.93 -8.20
C ILE A 318 13.59 9.51 -9.59
N GLU A 319 12.81 8.62 -10.20
CA GLU A 319 12.95 8.27 -11.61
C GLU A 319 11.85 8.97 -12.41
N GLY A 320 12.24 9.89 -13.28
CA GLY A 320 11.34 10.69 -14.11
C GLY A 320 11.28 10.16 -15.55
N LEU A 321 10.08 9.94 -16.07
CA LEU A 321 9.83 9.66 -17.47
C LEU A 321 9.61 10.98 -18.21
N ASN A 322 10.26 11.16 -19.37
CA ASN A 322 10.17 12.38 -20.19
C ASN A 322 10.42 13.68 -19.40
N THR A 323 11.23 13.61 -18.34
CA THR A 323 11.47 14.69 -17.38
C THR A 323 12.92 15.18 -17.50
N GLU A 324 13.11 16.49 -17.58
CA GLU A 324 14.44 17.12 -17.66
C GLU A 324 14.88 17.71 -16.33
N ASN A 325 13.92 18.22 -15.53
CA ASN A 325 14.18 18.84 -14.24
C ASN A 325 13.06 18.47 -13.26
N ILE A 326 13.45 18.26 -12.00
CA ILE A 326 12.54 18.11 -10.86
C ILE A 326 12.95 19.15 -9.83
N GLN A 327 11.97 19.91 -9.36
CA GLN A 327 12.18 20.93 -8.33
C GLN A 327 11.43 20.58 -7.06
N LEU A 328 12.10 20.76 -5.93
CA LEU A 328 11.50 20.79 -4.61
C LEU A 328 11.26 22.25 -4.23
N ARG A 329 10.00 22.59 -3.97
CA ARG A 329 9.57 23.91 -3.52
C ARG A 329 9.05 23.81 -2.09
N ALA A 330 9.78 24.38 -1.16
CA ALA A 330 9.32 24.66 0.20
C ALA A 330 8.83 26.11 0.31
N THR A 331 8.32 26.50 1.47
CA THR A 331 7.78 27.85 1.71
C THR A 331 8.80 28.96 1.46
N ASP A 332 10.08 28.70 1.74
CA ASP A 332 11.18 29.66 1.73
C ASP A 332 12.30 29.31 0.73
N THR A 333 12.35 28.07 0.23
CA THR A 333 13.44 27.60 -0.65
C THR A 333 12.93 26.82 -1.86
N ILE A 334 13.64 26.97 -2.99
CA ILE A 334 13.48 26.13 -4.18
C ILE A 334 14.81 25.44 -4.45
N GLU A 335 14.80 24.11 -4.48
CA GLU A 335 15.98 23.29 -4.75
C GLU A 335 15.74 22.40 -5.97
N SER A 336 16.71 22.35 -6.88
CA SER A 336 16.68 21.45 -8.04
C SER A 336 17.40 20.16 -7.71
N PHE A 337 16.85 19.03 -8.17
CA PHE A 337 17.48 17.73 -8.00
C PHE A 337 18.72 17.60 -8.89
N LEU A 338 19.73 16.88 -8.39
CA LEU A 338 20.89 16.52 -9.19
C LEU A 338 20.52 15.34 -10.10
N ARG A 339 20.69 15.52 -11.40
CA ARG A 339 20.49 14.46 -12.39
C ARG A 339 21.75 13.61 -12.47
N ASN A 340 21.60 12.29 -12.38
CA ASN A 340 22.74 11.37 -12.50
C ASN A 340 23.23 11.33 -13.97
N GLU A 341 24.52 11.58 -14.20
CA GLU A 341 25.10 11.58 -15.55
C GLU A 341 25.12 10.20 -16.22
N SER A 342 25.16 9.12 -15.43
CA SER A 342 25.20 7.73 -15.94
C SER A 342 23.81 7.21 -16.33
N GLU A 343 22.75 7.71 -15.69
CA GLU A 343 21.37 7.27 -15.87
C GLU A 343 20.47 8.51 -15.99
N ASN A 344 20.21 8.92 -17.24
CA ASN A 344 19.49 10.14 -17.60
C ASN A 344 18.06 10.27 -17.04
N THR A 345 17.51 9.24 -16.38
CA THR A 345 16.16 9.23 -15.79
C THR A 345 16.16 9.44 -14.28
N LYS A 346 17.31 9.36 -13.59
CA LYS A 346 17.38 9.43 -12.12
C LYS A 346 17.80 10.80 -11.59
N PHE A 347 17.05 11.24 -10.59
CA PHE A 347 17.19 12.52 -9.91
C PHE A 347 17.35 12.28 -8.41
N VAL A 348 18.38 12.88 -7.81
CA VAL A 348 18.67 12.71 -6.38
C VAL A 348 18.81 14.06 -5.71
N LEU A 349 18.20 14.19 -4.52
CA LEU A 349 18.38 15.31 -3.60
C LEU A 349 18.51 14.75 -2.19
N SER A 350 19.32 15.37 -1.33
CA SER A 350 19.49 14.92 0.05
C SER A 350 19.59 16.10 0.99
N LYS A 351 18.86 16.05 2.12
CA LYS A 351 18.78 17.15 3.09
C LYS A 351 18.58 16.62 4.52
N ASN A 352 19.22 17.28 5.49
CA ASN A 352 18.97 17.02 6.92
C ASN A 352 17.76 17.84 7.38
N ILE A 353 16.80 17.19 8.02
CA ILE A 353 15.54 17.79 8.43
C ILE A 353 15.48 17.93 9.96
N TYR A 354 15.30 19.15 10.45
CA TYR A 354 15.28 19.46 11.89
C TYR A 354 13.91 19.96 12.39
N ASN A 355 13.04 20.40 11.50
CA ASN A 355 11.69 20.87 11.81
C ASN A 355 10.70 20.34 10.77
N ASP A 356 9.41 20.40 11.08
CA ASP A 356 8.35 20.05 10.14
C ASP A 356 8.58 20.75 8.79
N TYR A 357 8.51 19.97 7.72
CA TYR A 357 8.93 20.41 6.39
C TYR A 357 7.85 20.12 5.36
N SER A 358 7.10 21.15 4.99
CA SER A 358 6.12 21.11 3.90
C SER A 358 6.81 21.42 2.58
N TYR A 359 6.68 20.54 1.60
CA TYR A 359 7.30 20.72 0.29
C TYR A 359 6.41 20.21 -0.85
N THR A 360 6.58 20.81 -2.02
CA THR A 360 5.92 20.40 -3.26
C THR A 360 6.98 20.02 -4.28
N LEU A 361 6.80 18.88 -4.93
CA LEU A 361 7.62 18.46 -6.07
C LEU A 361 6.90 18.87 -7.36
N SER A 362 7.65 19.40 -8.32
CA SER A 362 7.16 19.66 -9.68
C SER A 362 8.13 19.10 -10.71
N THR A 363 7.61 18.49 -11.76
CA THR A 363 8.37 17.98 -12.89
C THR A 363 8.32 18.95 -14.06
N SER A 364 9.34 18.97 -14.90
CA SER A 364 9.41 19.85 -16.07
C SER A 364 10.18 19.21 -17.21
N ASN A 365 9.80 19.54 -18.43
CA ASN A 365 10.53 19.21 -19.66
C ASN A 365 10.41 20.34 -20.68
N LYS A 366 10.97 20.13 -21.88
CA LYS A 366 10.92 21.09 -22.98
C LYS A 366 9.50 21.56 -23.39
N ASN A 367 8.47 20.75 -23.14
CA ASN A 367 7.09 21.03 -23.57
C ASN A 367 6.26 21.71 -22.47
N VAL A 368 6.52 21.39 -21.18
CA VAL A 368 5.74 21.88 -20.04
C VAL A 368 6.63 22.12 -18.82
N THR A 369 6.41 23.25 -18.16
CA THR A 369 7.08 23.65 -16.91
C THR A 369 6.14 23.52 -15.71
N ASP A 370 6.70 23.16 -14.55
CA ASP A 370 5.97 22.97 -13.29
C ASP A 370 4.72 22.07 -13.41
N TYR A 371 4.86 20.97 -14.14
CA TYR A 371 3.84 19.94 -14.32
C TYR A 371 3.88 18.90 -13.17
N GLU A 372 2.80 18.14 -13.00
CA GLU A 372 2.63 17.13 -11.92
C GLU A 372 3.10 17.61 -10.53
N LYS A 373 2.28 18.47 -9.88
CA LYS A 373 2.60 19.03 -8.56
C LYS A 373 2.15 18.09 -7.44
N LEU A 374 3.10 17.53 -6.71
CA LEU A 374 2.84 16.62 -5.59
C LEU A 374 3.27 17.28 -4.27
N ALA A 375 2.32 17.54 -3.38
CA ALA A 375 2.56 18.16 -2.09
C ALA A 375 2.70 17.11 -0.98
N TYR A 376 3.71 17.30 -0.13
CA TYR A 376 4.06 16.40 0.94
C TYR A 376 4.43 17.16 2.23
N LEU A 377 4.38 16.45 3.34
CA LEU A 377 4.70 16.93 4.68
C LEU A 377 5.59 15.93 5.40
N PHE A 378 6.73 16.41 5.89
CA PHE A 378 7.49 15.72 6.93
C PHE A 378 7.09 16.23 8.31
N THR A 379 6.83 15.28 9.22
CA THR A 379 6.56 15.54 10.64
C THR A 379 7.79 15.14 11.46
N VAL A 380 8.35 16.08 12.21
CA VAL A 380 9.56 15.86 13.00
C VAL A 380 9.22 15.61 14.47
N ILE A 381 9.65 14.47 14.98
CA ILE A 381 9.56 14.14 16.40
C ILE A 381 10.84 14.58 17.09
N ARG A 382 10.72 15.51 18.05
CA ARG A 382 11.85 15.96 18.87
C ARG A 382 12.09 15.00 20.02
N ASP A 383 13.36 14.85 20.35
CA ASP A 383 13.85 14.05 21.47
C ASP A 383 13.43 14.67 22.82
N ALA A 384 12.90 13.87 23.74
CA ALA A 384 12.38 14.36 25.01
C ALA A 384 13.51 14.64 26.02
N TYR A 385 13.18 15.24 27.17
CA TYR A 385 14.11 15.30 28.29
C TYR A 385 13.96 14.02 29.14
N PRO A 386 15.04 13.49 29.71
CA PRO A 386 14.98 12.31 30.56
C PRO A 386 14.15 12.63 31.82
N THR A 387 13.36 11.67 32.29
CA THR A 387 12.62 11.80 33.54
C THR A 387 13.42 11.21 34.70
N LEU A 388 13.36 11.85 35.87
CA LEU A 388 14.11 11.42 37.06
C LEU A 388 13.24 11.53 38.32
N LYS A 389 13.01 10.40 38.99
CA LYS A 389 12.24 10.33 40.23
C LYS A 389 13.13 9.79 41.35
N ILE A 390 13.20 10.51 42.48
CA ILE A 390 14.01 10.10 43.63
C ILE A 390 13.09 9.90 44.84
N ARG A 391 13.22 8.76 45.51
CA ARG A 391 12.62 8.46 46.81
C ARG A 391 13.72 8.43 47.86
N GLN A 392 13.47 9.09 48.99
CA GLN A 392 14.39 9.15 50.11
C GLN A 392 13.81 8.34 51.27
N GLU A 393 14.63 7.46 51.82
CA GLU A 393 14.35 6.71 53.05
C GLU A 393 15.40 7.07 54.10
N LEU A 394 14.94 7.49 55.28
CA LEU A 394 15.79 7.86 56.40
C LEU A 394 15.93 6.68 57.35
N ASP A 395 17.17 6.36 57.74
CA ASP A 395 17.43 5.38 58.78
C ASP A 395 17.22 6.02 60.16
N SER A 396 16.22 5.53 60.90
CA SER A 396 15.93 6.01 62.26
C SER A 396 16.97 5.56 63.29
N LEU A 397 17.82 4.58 62.95
CA LEU A 397 18.86 4.05 63.83
C LEU A 397 20.23 4.70 63.60
N ASN A 398 20.44 5.30 62.43
CA ASN A 398 21.69 5.98 62.10
C ASN A 398 21.42 7.29 61.37
N PRO A 399 21.37 8.43 62.09
CA PRO A 399 21.03 9.72 61.48
C PRO A 399 22.05 10.19 60.44
N ASN A 400 23.27 9.65 60.40
CA ASN A 400 24.26 9.95 59.36
C ASN A 400 24.01 9.22 58.03
N ILE A 401 23.18 8.19 58.01
CA ILE A 401 22.91 7.40 56.81
C ILE A 401 21.55 7.79 56.22
N SER A 402 21.50 7.99 54.91
CA SER A 402 20.23 8.09 54.16
C SER A 402 20.32 7.33 52.86
N TYR A 403 19.22 6.66 52.52
CA TYR A 403 19.10 5.85 51.33
C TYR A 403 18.26 6.59 50.30
N TYR A 404 18.73 6.59 49.05
CA TYR A 404 18.06 7.19 47.91
C TYR A 404 17.85 6.11 46.85
N GLU A 405 16.60 5.90 46.47
CA GLU A 405 16.21 5.10 45.31
C GLU A 405 15.84 6.07 44.18
N GLY A 406 16.57 5.98 43.07
CA GLY A 406 16.33 6.79 41.89
C GLY A 406 15.86 5.95 40.71
N GLU A 407 14.83 6.41 40.02
CA GLU A 407 14.38 5.88 38.73
C GLU A 407 14.60 6.96 37.67
N ALA A 408 15.43 6.65 36.67
CA ALA A 408 15.65 7.48 35.51
C ALA A 408 15.07 6.78 34.27
N SER A 409 14.44 7.53 33.37
CA SER A 409 13.96 7.00 32.09
C SER A 409 14.06 8.02 30.96
N ASP A 410 14.18 7.53 29.74
CA ASP A 410 14.31 8.33 28.53
C ASP A 410 13.64 7.60 27.34
N ASP A 411 13.26 8.32 26.30
CA ASP A 411 12.67 7.75 25.08
C ASP A 411 13.70 7.00 24.23
N TYR A 412 14.97 7.41 24.25
CA TYR A 412 16.06 6.70 23.60
C TYR A 412 16.98 6.00 24.59
N LYS A 413 18.03 6.64 25.10
CA LYS A 413 18.94 6.01 26.06
C LYS A 413 19.48 7.01 27.05
N LEU A 414 19.58 6.57 28.29
CA LEU A 414 20.31 7.27 29.33
C LEU A 414 21.82 7.07 29.12
N LYS A 415 22.54 8.18 28.99
CA LYS A 415 24.00 8.21 28.83
C LYS A 415 24.70 8.14 30.18
N SER A 416 24.25 8.91 31.17
CA SER A 416 24.87 8.91 32.49
C SER A 416 23.95 9.41 33.59
N ILE A 417 24.07 8.81 34.78
CA ILE A 417 23.47 9.30 36.02
C ILE A 417 24.60 9.72 36.95
N LYS A 418 24.52 10.95 37.45
CA LYS A 418 25.55 11.55 38.30
C LYS A 418 24.94 12.11 39.57
N LEU A 419 25.72 12.07 40.65
CA LEU A 419 25.49 12.78 41.88
C LEU A 419 26.34 14.05 41.85
N VAL A 420 25.74 15.20 42.09
CA VAL A 420 26.46 16.47 42.27
C VAL A 420 26.28 16.90 43.71
N TYR A 421 27.37 17.12 44.42
CA TYR A 421 27.36 17.57 45.82
C TYR A 421 28.30 18.75 46.03
N TYR A 422 28.00 19.57 47.03
CA TYR A 422 28.78 20.74 47.42
C TYR A 422 28.50 21.06 48.89
N ALA A 423 29.44 21.71 49.56
CA ALA A 423 29.20 22.26 50.88
C ALA A 423 28.41 23.58 50.75
N ASP A 424 27.47 23.84 51.65
CA ASP A 424 26.58 25.00 51.55
C ASP A 424 27.31 26.36 51.63
N ASP A 425 28.43 26.38 52.35
CA ASP A 425 29.34 27.52 52.45
C ASP A 425 30.25 27.71 51.22
N SER A 426 30.28 26.76 50.29
CA SER A 426 31.06 26.81 49.05
C SER A 426 30.26 26.31 47.85
N ALA A 427 29.06 26.87 47.62
CA ALA A 427 28.14 26.44 46.55
C ALA A 427 28.67 26.55 45.10
N SER A 428 29.78 27.27 44.89
CA SER A 428 30.48 27.36 43.61
C SER A 428 31.41 26.17 43.33
N ASP A 429 31.85 25.44 44.36
CA ASP A 429 32.75 24.30 44.25
C ASP A 429 31.95 22.99 44.26
N LYS A 430 31.41 22.63 43.09
CA LYS A 430 30.57 21.45 42.91
C LYS A 430 31.41 20.26 42.52
N GLN A 431 31.30 19.20 43.30
CA GLN A 431 31.93 17.91 43.05
C GLN A 431 30.92 16.98 42.37
N VAL A 432 31.38 16.19 41.40
CA VAL A 432 30.53 15.33 40.58
C VAL A 432 31.00 13.88 40.68
N VAL A 433 30.11 13.00 41.10
CA VAL A 433 30.35 11.56 41.21
C VAL A 433 29.49 10.84 40.18
N LEU A 434 30.11 9.96 39.39
CA LEU A 434 29.38 9.12 38.46
C LEU A 434 28.76 7.93 39.20
N LEU A 435 27.44 7.76 39.08
CA LEU A 435 26.72 6.66 39.72
C LEU A 435 26.50 5.48 38.77
N SER A 436 26.06 5.76 37.54
CA SER A 436 25.70 4.72 36.56
C SER A 436 25.86 5.23 35.12
N ASN A 437 26.24 4.32 34.22
CA ASN A 437 26.27 4.50 32.75
C ASN A 437 25.41 3.41 32.09
N PRO A 438 24.08 3.49 32.20
CA PRO A 438 23.20 2.37 31.87
C PRO A 438 23.14 2.03 30.37
N ASN A 439 23.32 3.01 29.47
CA ASN A 439 23.19 2.84 28.01
C ASN A 439 21.86 2.15 27.61
N ALA A 440 20.80 2.43 28.37
CA ALA A 440 19.46 1.85 28.24
C ALA A 440 18.39 2.93 28.48
N ASN A 441 17.16 2.70 28.02
CA ASN A 441 16.03 3.63 28.13
C ASN A 441 15.56 3.84 29.58
N PHE A 442 15.90 2.91 30.49
CA PHE A 442 15.49 2.96 31.88
C PHE A 442 16.63 2.45 32.76
N ASP A 443 16.85 3.12 33.89
CA ASP A 443 17.77 2.64 34.92
C ASP A 443 17.22 2.95 36.30
N ARG A 444 17.43 2.01 37.23
CA ARG A 444 17.11 2.18 38.64
C ARG A 444 18.39 2.07 39.44
N PHE A 445 18.72 3.14 40.15
CA PHE A 445 19.93 3.22 40.94
C PHE A 445 19.64 3.43 42.42
N TYR A 446 20.54 2.93 43.24
CA TYR A 446 20.51 3.08 44.69
C TYR A 446 21.75 3.83 45.14
N TYR A 447 21.57 4.86 45.95
CA TYR A 447 22.66 5.62 46.52
C TYR A 447 22.49 5.75 48.03
N THR A 448 23.56 5.49 48.77
CA THR A 448 23.58 5.65 50.23
C THR A 448 24.49 6.82 50.55
N PHE A 449 23.96 7.89 51.11
CA PHE A 449 24.79 8.98 51.63
C PHE A 449 25.39 8.56 53.00
N PRO A 450 26.67 8.83 53.29
CA PRO A 450 27.68 9.57 52.51
C PRO A 450 28.64 8.67 51.68
N SER A 451 28.21 7.50 51.24
CA SER A 451 29.10 6.51 50.58
C SER A 451 29.82 7.10 49.36
N GLY A 452 31.15 6.93 49.32
CA GLY A 452 32.00 7.40 48.23
C GLY A 452 32.25 8.91 48.22
N LEU A 453 31.86 9.64 49.28
CA LEU A 453 32.12 11.07 49.44
C LEU A 453 33.15 11.31 50.53
N ASP A 454 34.05 12.27 50.30
CA ASP A 454 34.98 12.76 51.32
C ASP A 454 34.38 14.01 51.95
N LEU A 455 33.80 13.86 53.15
CA LEU A 455 33.00 14.90 53.81
C LEU A 455 33.53 15.19 55.22
N ASP A 456 33.58 16.48 55.56
CA ASP A 456 33.97 16.94 56.89
C ASP A 456 32.80 16.79 57.88
N PRO A 457 32.98 16.10 59.02
CA PRO A 457 31.97 16.01 60.07
C PRO A 457 31.62 17.40 60.64
N GLY A 458 30.33 17.67 60.83
CA GLY A 458 29.81 18.94 61.36
C GLY A 458 29.49 20.01 60.30
N ARG A 459 29.77 19.75 59.01
CA ARG A 459 29.47 20.66 57.90
C ARG A 459 28.19 20.23 57.16
N MET A 460 27.46 21.20 56.60
CA MET A 460 26.23 20.95 55.84
C MET A 460 26.55 20.80 54.35
N TYR A 461 26.11 19.69 53.78
CA TYR A 461 26.30 19.38 52.36
C TYR A 461 24.96 19.29 51.66
N SER A 462 24.87 19.94 50.51
CA SER A 462 23.75 19.85 49.58
C SER A 462 24.13 19.02 48.36
N PHE A 463 23.23 18.16 47.92
CA PHE A 463 23.44 17.31 46.76
C PHE A 463 22.17 17.03 45.98
N TYR A 464 22.33 16.70 44.70
CA TYR A 464 21.24 16.35 43.81
C TYR A 464 21.72 15.36 42.75
N PHE A 465 20.77 14.68 42.11
CA PHE A 465 21.03 13.72 41.06
C PHE A 465 20.71 14.34 39.71
N THR A 466 21.50 13.99 38.69
CA THR A 466 21.26 14.39 37.31
C THR A 466 21.24 13.17 36.40
N ALA A 467 20.25 13.08 35.52
CA ALA A 467 20.19 12.11 34.45
C ALA A 467 20.41 12.84 33.11
N THR A 468 21.33 12.33 32.31
CA THR A 468 21.64 12.86 30.97
C THR A 468 21.33 11.80 29.92
N ASP A 469 20.61 12.18 28.87
CA ASP A 469 20.28 11.33 27.73
C ASP A 469 21.45 11.19 26.73
N ASN A 470 21.21 10.46 25.65
CA ASN A 470 22.16 10.24 24.56
C ASN A 470 21.94 11.15 23.34
N ASP A 471 21.19 12.25 23.49
CA ASP A 471 20.89 13.19 22.40
C ASP A 471 22.19 13.72 21.78
N GLY A 472 22.45 13.31 20.54
CA GLY A 472 23.65 13.72 19.80
C GLY A 472 23.55 15.13 19.21
N ILE A 473 22.34 15.65 19.01
CA ILE A 473 22.08 16.92 18.33
C ILE A 473 22.28 18.07 19.32
N HIS A 474 21.75 17.91 20.53
CA HIS A 474 21.78 18.94 21.57
C HIS A 474 22.85 18.69 22.65
N GLN A 475 23.85 17.84 22.36
CA GLN A 475 24.97 17.48 23.27
C GLN A 475 24.54 16.80 24.58
N GLY A 476 23.38 16.14 24.60
CA GLY A 476 22.81 15.42 25.73
C GLY A 476 21.99 16.33 26.65
N LYS A 477 20.67 16.17 26.67
CA LYS A 477 19.82 16.93 27.57
C LYS A 477 19.88 16.33 28.97
N THR A 478 19.81 17.20 29.97
CA THR A 478 20.01 16.81 31.37
C THR A 478 18.87 17.27 32.24
N THR A 479 18.32 16.35 33.04
CA THR A 479 17.29 16.62 34.04
C THR A 479 17.88 16.54 35.44
N LYS A 480 17.50 17.51 36.29
CA LYS A 480 17.97 17.65 37.67
C LYS A 480 16.89 17.24 38.65
N SER A 481 17.24 16.46 39.68
CA SER A 481 16.34 16.17 40.80
C SER A 481 16.16 17.37 41.73
N GLN A 482 15.26 17.24 42.71
CA GLN A 482 15.27 18.09 43.89
C GLN A 482 16.63 18.03 44.61
N VAL A 483 16.97 19.11 45.32
CA VAL A 483 18.19 19.19 46.13
C VAL A 483 17.91 18.66 47.53
N PHE A 484 18.78 17.78 48.01
CA PHE A 484 18.77 17.24 49.36
C PHE A 484 19.92 17.85 50.15
N SER A 485 19.71 18.13 51.43
CA SER A 485 20.75 18.71 52.30
C SER A 485 20.87 17.88 53.57
N LYS A 486 22.11 17.56 53.97
CA LYS A 486 22.39 16.76 55.16
C LYS A 486 23.74 17.13 55.77
N SER A 487 23.84 17.04 57.10
CA SER A 487 25.11 17.19 57.83
C SER A 487 25.54 15.85 58.42
N LEU A 488 26.85 15.60 58.48
CA LEU A 488 27.40 14.45 59.20
C LEU A 488 27.58 14.81 60.67
N LEU A 489 26.85 14.15 61.56
CA LEU A 489 27.00 14.29 63.01
C LEU A 489 28.26 13.56 63.49
N ASN A 490 29.04 14.22 64.36
CA ASN A 490 30.22 13.60 64.97
C ASN A 490 29.84 12.70 66.17
N LYS A 491 30.82 11.96 66.74
CA LYS A 491 30.57 11.01 67.85
C LYS A 491 29.95 11.68 69.09
N ASP A 492 30.32 12.92 69.39
CA ASP A 492 29.80 13.65 70.55
C ASP A 492 28.36 14.13 70.30
N GLN A 493 28.05 14.55 69.08
CA GLN A 493 26.72 14.95 68.65
C GLN A 493 25.75 13.75 68.59
N LEU A 494 26.19 12.60 68.07
CA LEU A 494 25.40 11.35 68.09
C LEU A 494 25.09 10.91 69.52
N ARG A 495 26.06 11.02 70.43
CA ARG A 495 25.88 10.70 71.85
C ARG A 495 24.94 11.70 72.54
N ASN A 496 25.02 12.98 72.18
CA ASN A 496 24.12 14.01 72.71
C ASN A 496 22.70 13.84 72.19
N GLU A 497 22.48 13.50 70.92
CA GLU A 497 21.14 13.18 70.40
C GLU A 497 20.55 11.93 71.05
N ASP A 498 21.34 10.89 71.26
CA ASP A 498 20.88 9.68 71.96
C ASP A 498 20.57 9.98 73.45
N LEU A 499 21.42 10.77 74.12
CA LEU A 499 21.18 11.24 75.49
C LEU A 499 19.95 12.16 75.58
N GLU A 500 19.73 13.04 74.60
CA GLU A 500 18.59 13.95 74.55
C GLU A 500 17.30 13.17 74.25
N SER A 501 17.35 12.17 73.38
CA SER A 501 16.26 11.21 73.13
C SER A 501 15.92 10.43 74.40
N GLN A 502 16.92 9.91 75.12
CA GLN A 502 16.75 9.22 76.39
C GLN A 502 16.23 10.15 77.50
N GLN A 503 16.74 11.38 77.61
CA GLN A 503 16.25 12.38 78.57
C GLN A 503 14.81 12.80 78.26
N THR A 504 14.46 12.94 76.99
CA THR A 504 13.10 13.25 76.56
C THR A 504 12.14 12.11 76.88
N LEU A 505 12.58 10.86 76.69
CA LEU A 505 11.86 9.66 77.12
C LEU A 505 11.64 9.64 78.65
N ILE A 506 12.69 9.88 79.45
CA ILE A 506 12.61 9.93 80.92
C ILE A 506 11.71 11.07 81.40
N LYS A 507 11.84 12.26 80.80
CA LYS A 507 11.03 13.45 81.13
C LYS A 507 9.55 13.23 80.81
N ASN A 508 9.25 12.62 79.67
CA ASN A 508 7.88 12.33 79.28
C ASN A 508 7.28 11.18 80.13
N MET A 509 8.09 10.21 80.54
CA MET A 509 7.69 9.17 81.50
C MET A 509 7.41 9.78 82.87
N GLY A 510 8.22 10.73 83.35
CA GLY A 510 7.98 11.50 84.57
C GLY A 510 6.64 12.24 84.52
N LYS A 511 6.37 12.96 83.43
CA LYS A 511 5.06 13.62 83.22
C LYS A 511 3.89 12.64 83.21
N SER A 512 4.06 11.45 82.62
CA SER A 512 3.02 10.42 82.62
C SER A 512 2.77 9.82 84.01
N LEU A 513 3.81 9.66 84.83
CA LEU A 513 3.69 9.21 86.22
C LEU A 513 3.02 10.25 87.11
N ASP A 514 3.28 11.53 86.90
CA ASP A 514 2.62 12.60 87.66
C ASP A 514 1.13 12.69 87.31
N GLY A 515 0.77 12.54 86.02
CA GLY A 515 -0.64 12.40 85.62
C GLY A 515 -1.33 11.18 86.25
N PHE A 516 -0.60 10.10 86.53
CA PHE A 516 -1.15 8.91 87.22
C PHE A 516 -1.45 9.20 88.70
N LYS A 517 -0.62 10.02 89.36
CA LYS A 517 -0.88 10.46 90.73
C LYS A 517 -2.11 11.37 90.80
N GLU A 518 -2.24 12.32 89.87
CA GLU A 518 -3.41 13.20 89.78
C GLU A 518 -4.70 12.39 89.56
N GLN A 519 -4.69 11.40 88.67
CA GLN A 519 -5.85 10.50 88.49
C GLN A 519 -6.20 9.71 89.74
N LYS A 520 -5.20 9.24 90.50
CA LYS A 520 -5.45 8.50 91.75
C LYS A 520 -6.16 9.38 92.80
N GLU A 521 -5.83 10.65 92.87
CA GLU A 521 -6.52 11.60 93.76
C GLU A 521 -7.92 11.92 93.24
N SER A 522 -8.11 12.19 91.93
CA SER A 522 -9.45 12.38 91.35
C SER A 522 -10.36 11.16 91.55
N LEU A 523 -9.81 9.93 91.47
CA LEU A 523 -10.57 8.70 91.74
C LEU A 523 -10.99 8.59 93.22
N LYS A 524 -10.18 9.09 94.17
CA LYS A 524 -10.58 9.12 95.58
C LYS A 524 -11.71 10.11 95.81
N GLU A 525 -11.64 11.30 95.20
CA GLU A 525 -12.68 12.32 95.27
C GLU A 525 -14.01 11.79 94.72
N ILE A 526 -13.99 11.18 93.52
CA ILE A 526 -15.19 10.55 92.91
C ILE A 526 -15.77 9.46 93.83
N ASN A 527 -14.92 8.62 94.43
CA ASN A 527 -15.38 7.56 95.34
C ASN A 527 -15.95 8.10 96.66
N GLN A 528 -15.46 9.25 97.14
CA GLN A 528 -15.94 9.87 98.36
C GLN A 528 -17.32 10.52 98.11
N GLU A 529 -17.47 11.25 97.00
CA GLU A 529 -18.75 11.84 96.60
C GLU A 529 -19.83 10.78 96.29
N GLN A 530 -19.45 9.62 95.76
CA GLN A 530 -20.39 8.51 95.52
C GLN A 530 -20.89 7.85 96.81
N LYS A 531 -20.11 7.88 97.91
CA LYS A 531 -20.55 7.30 99.20
C LYS A 531 -21.57 8.19 99.92
N GLU A 532 -21.63 9.46 99.58
CA GLU A 532 -22.50 10.45 100.22
C GLU A 532 -23.87 10.60 99.52
N LYS A 533 -24.07 9.98 98.34
CA LYS A 533 -25.28 10.13 97.51
C LYS A 533 -25.90 8.77 97.14
N GLU A 534 -27.21 8.61 97.34
CA GLU A 534 -27.93 7.35 97.01
C GLU A 534 -28.26 7.19 95.51
N GLN A 535 -28.24 8.25 94.69
CA GLN A 535 -28.45 8.17 93.23
C GLN A 535 -27.56 9.17 92.45
N MET A 536 -26.92 8.70 91.36
CA MET A 536 -26.07 9.51 90.48
C MET A 536 -26.88 10.45 89.58
N ASN A 537 -26.51 11.74 89.57
CA ASN A 537 -27.08 12.71 88.63
C ASN A 537 -26.27 12.77 87.31
N PHE A 538 -26.77 13.50 86.31
CA PHE A 538 -26.12 13.62 84.99
C PHE A 538 -24.70 14.21 85.03
N ASN A 539 -24.44 15.10 86.00
CA ASN A 539 -23.13 15.73 86.15
C ASN A 539 -22.10 14.72 86.70
N ASP A 540 -22.51 13.90 87.67
CA ASP A 540 -21.69 12.83 88.24
C ASP A 540 -21.34 11.77 87.16
N GLN A 541 -22.29 11.45 86.27
CA GLN A 541 -22.07 10.54 85.12
C GLN A 541 -21.03 11.10 84.13
N ASN A 542 -21.04 12.42 83.91
CA ASN A 542 -20.11 13.06 83.00
C ASN A 542 -18.69 13.14 83.59
N GLN A 543 -18.56 13.39 84.89
CA GLN A 543 -17.27 13.35 85.60
C GLN A 543 -16.63 11.95 85.56
N VAL A 544 -17.41 10.89 85.77
CA VAL A 544 -16.91 9.50 85.63
C VAL A 544 -16.51 9.21 84.18
N LYS A 545 -17.27 9.68 83.20
CA LYS A 545 -16.94 9.51 81.78
C LYS A 545 -15.66 10.24 81.38
N GLU A 546 -15.46 11.47 81.85
CA GLU A 546 -14.22 12.22 81.63
C GLU A 546 -13.02 11.54 82.30
N PHE A 547 -13.20 11.00 83.52
CA PHE A 547 -12.18 10.22 84.20
C PHE A 547 -11.76 8.99 83.37
N LEU A 548 -12.73 8.21 82.88
CA LEU A 548 -12.47 7.03 82.04
C LEU A 548 -11.80 7.40 80.71
N GLN A 549 -12.17 8.52 80.09
CA GLN A 549 -11.50 9.01 78.88
C GLN A 549 -10.04 9.41 79.14
N LYS A 550 -9.77 10.11 80.24
CA LYS A 550 -8.40 10.46 80.65
C LYS A 550 -7.59 9.21 80.97
N GLN A 551 -8.19 8.21 81.63
CA GLN A 551 -7.54 6.92 81.91
C GLN A 551 -7.17 6.20 80.61
N GLN A 552 -8.09 6.10 79.65
CA GLN A 552 -7.84 5.47 78.35
C GLN A 552 -6.73 6.17 77.56
N GLN A 553 -6.69 7.50 77.55
CA GLN A 553 -5.63 8.27 76.89
C GLN A 553 -4.26 7.97 77.52
N GLN A 554 -4.21 7.84 78.84
CA GLN A 554 -2.98 7.56 79.56
C GLN A 554 -2.49 6.13 79.37
N GLU A 555 -3.38 5.14 79.32
CA GLU A 555 -3.05 3.75 78.97
C GLU A 555 -2.47 3.65 77.55
N ASN A 556 -3.07 4.34 76.58
CA ASN A 556 -2.56 4.40 75.21
C ASN A 556 -1.15 5.03 75.14
N LEU A 557 -0.92 6.07 75.93
CA LEU A 557 0.38 6.72 76.03
C LEU A 557 1.43 5.80 76.66
N MET A 558 1.09 5.08 77.74
CA MET A 558 1.95 4.09 78.38
C MET A 558 2.26 2.89 77.50
N GLN A 559 1.30 2.41 76.70
CA GLN A 559 1.55 1.37 75.71
C GLN A 559 2.54 1.83 74.64
N LYS A 560 2.42 3.08 74.16
CA LYS A 560 3.36 3.67 73.21
C LYS A 560 4.78 3.77 73.80
N PHE A 561 4.91 4.17 75.07
CA PHE A 561 6.19 4.24 75.76
C PHE A 561 6.81 2.85 76.03
N SER A 562 6.01 1.89 76.49
CA SER A 562 6.45 0.50 76.70
C SER A 562 6.97 -0.12 75.39
N LYS A 563 6.30 0.17 74.27
CA LYS A 563 6.73 -0.23 72.94
C LYS A 563 8.08 0.39 72.56
N GLN A 564 8.24 1.71 72.73
CA GLN A 564 9.51 2.41 72.44
C GLN A 564 10.68 1.94 73.32
N LEU A 565 10.42 1.65 74.61
CA LEU A 565 11.42 1.13 75.55
C LEU A 565 11.83 -0.31 75.19
N LYS A 566 10.86 -1.16 74.84
CA LYS A 566 11.08 -2.54 74.39
C LYS A 566 11.88 -2.58 73.08
N GLU A 567 11.57 -1.70 72.14
CA GLU A 567 12.29 -1.57 70.86
C GLU A 567 13.75 -1.13 71.03
N ASN A 568 14.08 -0.37 72.09
CA ASN A 568 15.46 0.00 72.39
C ASN A 568 16.25 -1.07 73.16
N LEU A 569 15.57 -1.92 73.95
CA LEU A 569 16.21 -3.00 74.71
C LEU A 569 16.44 -4.29 73.91
N GLU A 570 15.68 -4.54 72.82
CA GLU A 570 15.67 -5.81 72.07
C GLU A 570 16.52 -5.84 70.78
N LYS A 571 17.34 -4.82 70.48
CA LYS A 571 18.06 -4.64 69.19
C LYS A 571 19.16 -5.69 68.84
N GLY A 572 19.24 -6.83 69.51
CA GLY A 572 20.32 -7.81 69.32
C GLY A 572 20.07 -8.94 68.32
N ASP A 573 18.87 -9.54 68.27
CA ASP A 573 18.75 -10.91 67.70
C ASP A 573 17.42 -11.25 66.99
N LYS A 574 16.59 -10.24 66.68
CA LYS A 574 15.27 -10.46 66.08
C LYS A 574 15.25 -10.09 64.61
N ASP A 575 14.82 -11.04 63.79
CA ASP A 575 14.62 -10.85 62.36
C ASP A 575 13.15 -10.50 62.08
N PHE A 576 12.90 -9.36 61.43
CA PHE A 576 11.56 -8.92 61.08
C PHE A 576 11.32 -9.03 59.58
N SER A 577 10.09 -9.33 59.18
CA SER A 577 9.70 -9.30 57.77
C SER A 577 9.63 -7.85 57.28
N PRO A 578 10.30 -7.51 56.16
CA PRO A 578 10.26 -6.15 55.61
C PRO A 578 8.86 -5.78 55.09
N VAL A 579 8.02 -6.77 54.74
CA VAL A 579 6.68 -6.56 54.18
C VAL A 579 5.62 -6.46 55.27
N THR A 580 5.56 -7.46 56.16
CA THR A 580 4.50 -7.58 57.17
C THR A 580 4.90 -6.94 58.49
N LYS A 581 6.17 -6.57 58.67
CA LYS A 581 6.77 -6.02 59.91
C LYS A 581 6.59 -6.92 61.14
N LYS A 582 6.21 -8.18 60.94
CA LYS A 582 6.11 -9.18 62.00
C LYS A 582 7.49 -9.76 62.33
N GLU A 583 7.68 -10.14 63.58
CA GLU A 583 8.86 -10.86 64.03
C GLU A 583 8.81 -12.29 63.45
N ARG A 584 9.91 -12.70 62.82
CA ARG A 584 10.06 -14.05 62.26
C ARG A 584 10.88 -14.90 63.22
N LYS A 585 10.36 -16.07 63.56
CA LYS A 585 11.05 -17.03 64.42
C LYS A 585 12.12 -17.76 63.61
N ALA A 586 13.39 -17.60 64.00
CA ALA A 586 14.52 -18.34 63.45
C ALA A 586 14.54 -19.78 63.99
N ILE A 587 14.59 -20.78 63.10
CA ILE A 587 14.63 -22.21 63.44
C ILE A 587 15.79 -22.87 62.69
N PRO A 588 16.84 -23.36 63.37
CA PRO A 588 17.93 -24.08 62.74
C PRO A 588 17.45 -25.38 62.08
N SER A 589 17.97 -25.67 60.89
CA SER A 589 17.67 -26.89 60.14
C SER A 589 18.83 -27.28 59.21
N ALA A 590 18.62 -28.29 58.37
CA ALA A 590 19.55 -28.72 57.33
C ALA A 590 18.86 -28.71 55.96
N CYS A 591 19.56 -28.22 54.94
CA CYS A 591 19.08 -28.22 53.56
C CYS A 591 19.13 -29.64 52.97
N TRP A 592 18.08 -30.08 52.29
CA TRP A 592 18.00 -31.40 51.64
C TRP A 592 17.89 -31.34 50.11
N GLN A 593 18.12 -30.16 49.53
CA GLN A 593 18.05 -29.95 48.08
C GLN A 593 19.18 -30.63 47.30
N CYS A 594 20.29 -30.95 47.98
CA CYS A 594 21.39 -31.73 47.40
C CYS A 594 22.12 -32.51 48.50
N VAL A 595 23.19 -33.22 48.13
CA VAL A 595 23.97 -34.05 49.05
C VAL A 595 24.83 -33.25 50.05
N ALA A 596 25.09 -31.95 49.79
CA ALA A 596 25.94 -31.12 50.64
C ALA A 596 25.41 -30.91 52.07
N ARG A 597 24.08 -30.91 52.21
CA ARG A 597 23.39 -30.76 53.50
C ARG A 597 23.87 -29.55 54.29
N ASP A 598 23.89 -28.40 53.62
CA ASP A 598 24.26 -27.12 54.23
C ASP A 598 23.39 -26.83 55.45
N SER A 599 23.99 -26.27 56.50
CA SER A 599 23.24 -25.87 57.69
C SER A 599 22.51 -24.57 57.40
N ILE A 600 21.23 -24.51 57.75
CA ILE A 600 20.34 -23.40 57.41
C ILE A 600 19.60 -22.88 58.63
N VAL A 601 19.12 -21.65 58.53
CA VAL A 601 18.15 -21.05 59.45
C VAL A 601 16.87 -20.79 58.66
N CYS A 602 15.79 -21.41 59.11
CA CYS A 602 14.45 -21.25 58.57
C CYS A 602 13.71 -20.16 59.37
N TYR A 603 13.27 -19.11 58.70
CA TYR A 603 12.48 -18.05 59.33
C TYR A 603 11.00 -18.32 59.14
N VAL A 604 10.29 -18.42 60.26
CA VAL A 604 8.86 -18.75 60.32
C VAL A 604 8.05 -17.56 60.79
N GLU A 605 7.02 -17.21 60.03
CA GLU A 605 6.06 -16.14 60.33
C GLU A 605 4.65 -16.73 60.32
N ASP A 606 3.85 -16.46 61.37
CA ASP A 606 2.47 -16.97 61.50
C ASP A 606 2.35 -18.50 61.25
N GLY A 607 3.35 -19.27 61.69
CA GLY A 607 3.39 -20.73 61.50
C GLY A 607 3.78 -21.18 60.08
N ARG A 608 4.16 -20.26 59.18
CA ARG A 608 4.61 -20.54 57.82
C ARG A 608 6.09 -20.23 57.64
N LEU A 609 6.82 -21.12 56.99
CA LEU A 609 8.17 -20.88 56.51
C LEU A 609 8.14 -19.81 55.42
N VAL A 610 8.84 -18.69 55.64
CA VAL A 610 8.84 -17.56 54.68
C VAL A 610 10.20 -17.29 54.07
N LYS A 611 11.29 -17.77 54.70
CA LYS A 611 12.66 -17.55 54.25
C LYS A 611 13.59 -18.64 54.76
N ILE A 612 14.60 -18.99 53.97
CA ILE A 612 15.69 -19.89 54.35
C ILE A 612 17.01 -19.13 54.15
N GLU A 613 17.89 -19.11 55.14
CA GLU A 613 19.25 -18.57 54.99
C GLU A 613 20.29 -19.62 55.38
N GLY A 614 21.54 -19.40 54.98
CA GLY A 614 22.64 -20.17 55.54
C GLY A 614 22.80 -19.88 57.03
N ASN A 615 23.15 -20.88 57.83
CA ASN A 615 23.42 -20.69 59.25
C ASN A 615 24.80 -20.01 59.45
N PRO A 616 24.88 -18.79 60.02
CA PRO A 616 26.16 -18.09 60.23
C PRO A 616 27.11 -18.85 61.16
N GLN A 617 26.57 -19.62 62.11
CA GLN A 617 27.34 -20.39 63.08
C GLN A 617 27.92 -21.68 62.47
N ALA A 618 27.56 -22.03 61.24
CA ALA A 618 28.02 -23.26 60.61
C ALA A 618 29.39 -23.09 59.97
N ILE A 619 30.35 -23.91 60.39
CA ILE A 619 31.75 -23.87 59.92
C ILE A 619 31.86 -24.10 58.41
N ARG A 620 30.97 -24.93 57.82
CA ARG A 620 31.05 -25.33 56.40
C ARG A 620 30.57 -24.25 55.45
N ASN A 621 29.45 -23.60 55.76
CA ASN A 621 28.81 -22.65 54.84
C ASN A 621 28.76 -21.20 55.36
N ARG A 622 29.09 -20.94 56.63
CA ARG A 622 29.33 -19.59 57.20
C ARG A 622 28.26 -18.55 56.83
N GLY A 623 27.00 -18.93 56.97
CA GLY A 623 25.86 -18.04 56.64
C GLY A 623 25.49 -17.98 55.16
N LYS A 624 26.25 -18.62 54.27
CA LYS A 624 25.95 -18.67 52.83
C LYS A 624 25.14 -19.91 52.48
N ILE A 625 24.40 -19.81 51.38
CA ILE A 625 23.59 -20.89 50.83
C ILE A 625 23.41 -20.66 49.32
N CYS A 626 23.22 -21.72 48.53
CA CYS A 626 22.93 -21.61 47.10
C CYS A 626 21.47 -21.24 46.82
N SER A 627 21.20 -20.87 45.57
CA SER A 627 19.85 -20.60 45.05
C SER A 627 18.86 -21.75 45.27
N LYS A 628 19.32 -23.01 45.14
CA LYS A 628 18.48 -24.20 45.42
C LYS A 628 18.01 -24.21 46.88
N GLY A 629 18.89 -23.87 47.81
CA GLY A 629 18.57 -23.83 49.23
C GLY A 629 17.55 -22.74 49.57
N GLN A 630 17.69 -21.54 48.99
CA GLN A 630 16.72 -20.45 49.10
C GLN A 630 15.35 -20.85 48.53
N ALA A 631 15.33 -21.49 47.36
CA ALA A 631 14.11 -21.97 46.72
C ALA A 631 13.41 -23.11 47.48
N GLY A 632 14.05 -23.69 48.51
CA GLY A 632 13.49 -24.77 49.32
C GLY A 632 12.16 -24.42 50.02
N VAL A 633 11.85 -23.13 50.19
CA VAL A 633 10.55 -22.67 50.71
C VAL A 633 9.41 -23.16 49.82
N ASN A 634 9.60 -23.17 48.49
CA ASN A 634 8.56 -23.57 47.53
C ASN A 634 8.19 -25.05 47.66
N GLN A 635 9.15 -25.93 47.97
CA GLN A 635 8.91 -27.36 48.09
C GLN A 635 7.95 -27.71 49.25
N VAL A 636 7.98 -26.93 50.34
CA VAL A 636 7.09 -27.15 51.49
C VAL A 636 5.64 -26.86 51.13
N TYR A 637 5.42 -25.89 50.24
CA TYR A 637 4.13 -25.36 49.83
C TYR A 637 3.75 -25.70 48.38
N ASP A 638 4.39 -26.70 47.79
CA ASP A 638 4.08 -27.16 46.46
C ASP A 638 2.59 -27.57 46.39
N PRO A 639 1.78 -26.98 45.49
CA PRO A 639 0.35 -27.28 45.40
C PRO A 639 0.08 -28.74 45.02
N ASP A 640 1.03 -29.42 44.39
CA ASP A 640 0.93 -30.83 43.97
C ASP A 640 1.45 -31.80 45.04
N ARG A 641 1.85 -31.30 46.21
CA ARG A 641 2.35 -32.14 47.30
C ARG A 641 1.29 -33.13 47.77
N ILE A 642 1.68 -34.41 47.85
CA ILE A 642 0.83 -35.46 48.39
C ILE A 642 0.69 -35.27 49.91
N LEU A 643 -0.53 -34.96 50.37
CA LEU A 643 -0.84 -34.70 51.78
C LEU A 643 -1.41 -35.91 52.54
N TYR A 644 -1.89 -36.92 51.81
CA TYR A 644 -2.58 -38.07 52.37
C TYR A 644 -2.06 -39.36 51.73
N PRO A 645 -2.05 -40.49 52.45
CA PRO A 645 -1.91 -41.80 51.84
C PRO A 645 -2.97 -42.04 50.76
N MET A 646 -2.57 -42.73 49.70
CA MET A 646 -3.46 -43.04 48.58
C MET A 646 -3.25 -44.47 48.10
N VAL A 647 -4.34 -45.09 47.67
CA VAL A 647 -4.37 -46.39 47.02
C VAL A 647 -4.83 -46.22 45.57
N ARG A 648 -4.30 -47.05 44.67
CA ARG A 648 -4.69 -47.01 43.26
C ARG A 648 -6.15 -47.47 43.10
N ALA A 649 -6.92 -46.74 42.28
CA ALA A 649 -8.33 -47.01 42.02
C ALA A 649 -8.62 -47.57 40.61
N GLY A 650 -7.60 -47.62 39.74
CA GLY A 650 -7.69 -48.17 38.38
C GLY A 650 -6.46 -49.00 37.99
N GLU A 651 -6.30 -49.29 36.70
CA GLU A 651 -5.14 -50.04 36.24
C GLU A 651 -3.83 -49.25 36.43
N ARG A 652 -2.71 -49.98 36.55
CA ARG A 652 -1.40 -49.35 36.73
C ARG A 652 -1.07 -48.52 35.49
N GLY A 653 -0.84 -47.22 35.69
CA GLY A 653 -0.53 -46.26 34.63
C GLY A 653 -1.66 -45.26 34.36
N GLU A 654 -2.89 -45.51 34.82
CA GLU A 654 -4.03 -44.62 34.55
C GLU A 654 -4.06 -43.34 35.39
N GLY A 655 -3.20 -43.21 36.42
CA GLY A 655 -3.19 -42.05 37.31
C GLY A 655 -4.41 -41.93 38.24
N LYS A 656 -5.24 -42.98 38.37
CA LYS A 656 -6.43 -42.98 39.24
C LYS A 656 -6.07 -43.37 40.68
N TRP A 657 -6.31 -42.46 41.62
CA TRP A 657 -5.98 -42.62 43.04
C TRP A 657 -7.17 -42.32 43.95
N LYS A 658 -7.28 -43.06 45.04
CA LYS A 658 -8.25 -42.86 46.12
C LYS A 658 -7.50 -42.58 47.42
N ARG A 659 -7.91 -41.54 48.16
CA ARG A 659 -7.36 -41.24 49.49
C ARG A 659 -7.79 -42.29 50.50
N VAL A 660 -6.87 -42.69 51.38
CA VAL A 660 -7.09 -43.67 52.44
C VAL A 660 -6.45 -43.19 53.75
N SER A 661 -6.82 -43.80 54.87
CA SER A 661 -6.14 -43.52 56.15
C SER A 661 -4.74 -44.14 56.19
N TRP A 662 -3.91 -43.71 57.14
CA TRP A 662 -2.62 -44.34 57.39
C TRP A 662 -2.78 -45.81 57.83
N ASP A 663 -3.76 -46.10 58.68
CA ASP A 663 -4.03 -47.47 59.14
C ASP A 663 -4.42 -48.38 57.97
N GLU A 664 -5.28 -47.91 57.07
CA GLU A 664 -5.69 -48.67 55.88
C GLU A 664 -4.51 -48.90 54.94
N ALA A 665 -3.66 -47.89 54.71
CA ALA A 665 -2.48 -48.03 53.87
C ALA A 665 -1.46 -49.03 54.45
N LEU A 666 -1.24 -48.99 55.77
CA LEU A 666 -0.33 -49.90 56.46
C LEU A 666 -0.88 -51.32 56.55
N GLU A 667 -2.19 -51.48 56.72
CA GLU A 667 -2.88 -52.77 56.68
C GLU A 667 -2.74 -53.42 55.30
N LEU A 668 -3.00 -52.65 54.23
CA LEU A 668 -2.79 -53.12 52.86
C LEU A 668 -1.34 -53.50 52.57
N LEU A 669 -0.36 -52.72 53.06
CA LEU A 669 1.06 -53.04 52.90
C LEU A 669 1.45 -54.32 53.64
N THR A 670 0.94 -54.51 54.86
CA THR A 670 1.33 -55.62 55.75
C THR A 670 0.62 -56.91 55.37
N ASN A 671 -0.70 -56.87 55.25
CA ASN A 671 -1.56 -58.04 55.10
C ASN A 671 -2.06 -58.25 53.66
N GLY A 672 -1.91 -57.25 52.79
CA GLY A 672 -2.40 -57.31 51.42
C GLY A 672 -3.88 -56.98 51.32
N GLY A 673 -4.45 -57.11 50.12
CA GLY A 673 -5.84 -56.75 49.90
C GLY A 673 -6.21 -56.71 48.43
N GLU A 674 -7.38 -56.15 48.13
CA GLU A 674 -7.79 -55.89 46.76
C GLU A 674 -7.49 -54.42 46.41
N ILE A 675 -6.69 -54.21 45.37
CA ILE A 675 -6.31 -52.87 44.88
C ILE A 675 -6.69 -52.81 43.41
N ALA A 676 -7.69 -51.97 43.07
CA ALA A 676 -8.20 -51.80 41.72
C ALA A 676 -8.57 -53.12 41.00
N GLY A 677 -9.33 -53.98 41.67
CA GLY A 677 -9.78 -55.27 41.14
C GLY A 677 -8.71 -56.37 41.10
N GLN A 678 -7.52 -56.12 41.66
CA GLN A 678 -6.43 -57.09 41.71
C GLN A 678 -6.08 -57.44 43.16
N ARG A 679 -5.99 -58.74 43.46
CA ARG A 679 -5.52 -59.23 44.75
C ARG A 679 -4.00 -59.05 44.86
N VAL A 680 -3.56 -58.27 45.83
CA VAL A 680 -2.14 -57.99 46.11
C VAL A 680 -1.75 -58.66 47.42
N LYS A 681 -0.63 -59.38 47.42
CA LYS A 681 -0.04 -59.97 48.63
C LYS A 681 0.63 -58.88 49.46
N GLY A 682 0.42 -58.90 50.77
CA GLY A 682 1.14 -58.04 51.71
C GLY A 682 2.52 -58.61 52.06
N LEU A 683 3.33 -57.79 52.73
CA LEU A 683 4.67 -58.17 53.19
C LEU A 683 4.66 -59.39 54.11
N LYS A 684 3.62 -59.57 54.94
CA LYS A 684 3.52 -60.73 55.83
C LYS A 684 3.42 -62.03 55.04
N ALA A 685 2.59 -62.08 54.01
CA ALA A 685 2.42 -63.29 53.19
C ALA A 685 3.74 -63.68 52.49
N LEU A 686 4.48 -62.71 51.93
CA LEU A 686 5.77 -62.98 51.30
C LEU A 686 6.77 -63.62 52.28
N ARG A 687 6.80 -63.13 53.52
CA ARG A 687 7.70 -63.67 54.56
C ARG A 687 7.23 -65.04 55.04
N ASP A 688 5.94 -65.21 55.31
CA ASP A 688 5.37 -66.46 55.82
C ASP A 688 5.43 -67.59 54.77
N GLU A 689 5.42 -67.25 53.48
CA GLU A 689 5.67 -68.16 52.35
C GLU A 689 7.16 -68.50 52.16
N GLY A 690 8.07 -67.91 52.94
CA GLY A 690 9.52 -68.15 52.85
C GLY A 690 10.23 -67.39 51.73
N HIS A 691 9.62 -66.33 51.19
CA HIS A 691 10.13 -65.52 50.08
C HIS A 691 10.31 -64.02 50.43
N PRO A 692 10.99 -63.66 51.54
CA PRO A 692 11.20 -62.26 51.91
C PRO A 692 12.04 -61.49 50.88
N GLU A 693 12.89 -62.16 50.08
CA GLU A 693 13.72 -61.57 49.03
C GLU A 693 12.92 -60.92 47.90
N ASN A 694 11.66 -61.31 47.71
CA ASN A 694 10.76 -60.73 46.72
C ASN A 694 10.32 -59.30 47.09
N PHE A 695 10.54 -58.87 48.33
CA PHE A 695 10.39 -57.48 48.72
C PHE A 695 11.70 -56.70 48.46
N MET A 696 11.65 -55.80 47.48
CA MET A 696 12.71 -54.83 47.24
C MET A 696 12.41 -53.49 47.91
N PHE A 697 13.34 -52.97 48.70
CA PHE A 697 13.28 -51.60 49.18
C PHE A 697 14.14 -50.69 48.28
N HIS A 698 13.46 -49.81 47.53
CA HIS A 698 14.11 -48.85 46.64
C HIS A 698 14.07 -47.44 47.22
N TYR A 699 15.21 -46.75 47.28
CA TYR A 699 15.26 -45.40 47.83
C TYR A 699 16.17 -44.43 47.06
N GLY A 700 15.65 -43.21 46.92
CA GLY A 700 16.42 -42.03 46.51
C GLY A 700 17.17 -41.46 47.72
N ARG A 701 16.83 -40.25 48.17
CA ARG A 701 17.52 -39.63 49.31
C ARG A 701 17.00 -40.18 50.65
N LEU A 702 17.90 -40.63 51.53
CA LEU A 702 17.60 -40.99 52.92
C LEU A 702 18.35 -40.11 53.92
N LYS A 703 17.71 -39.82 55.06
CA LYS A 703 18.38 -39.19 56.20
C LYS A 703 19.25 -40.21 56.93
N GLY A 704 20.30 -39.72 57.61
CA GLY A 704 21.25 -40.59 58.31
C GLY A 704 20.57 -41.47 59.38
N SER A 705 19.67 -40.89 60.18
CA SER A 705 18.85 -41.61 61.15
C SER A 705 17.95 -42.65 60.50
N ASP A 706 17.27 -42.26 59.42
CA ASP A 706 16.26 -43.08 58.76
C ASP A 706 16.91 -44.27 58.03
N SER A 707 18.12 -44.06 57.48
CA SER A 707 18.90 -45.13 56.84
C SER A 707 19.24 -46.27 57.80
N ASN A 708 19.52 -45.98 59.06
CA ASN A 708 19.80 -47.00 60.06
C ASN A 708 18.53 -47.78 60.41
N ILE A 709 17.43 -47.08 60.67
CA ILE A 709 16.12 -47.70 60.97
C ILE A 709 15.67 -48.61 59.83
N VAL A 710 15.79 -48.15 58.58
CA VAL A 710 15.45 -48.95 57.40
C VAL A 710 16.34 -50.18 57.31
N LYS A 711 17.64 -50.05 57.52
CA LYS A 711 18.57 -51.19 57.46
C LYS A 711 18.19 -52.26 58.50
N ASP A 712 17.88 -51.85 59.72
CA ASP A 712 17.47 -52.76 60.79
C ASP A 712 16.14 -53.44 60.46
N PHE A 713 15.17 -52.68 59.93
CA PHE A 713 13.90 -53.23 59.45
C PHE A 713 14.08 -54.29 58.36
N LEU A 714 14.86 -54.00 57.31
CA LEU A 714 15.07 -54.93 56.19
C LEU A 714 15.78 -56.21 56.65
N THR A 715 16.79 -56.06 57.52
CA THR A 715 17.49 -57.19 58.14
C THR A 715 16.53 -58.04 58.97
N THR A 716 15.67 -57.40 59.77
CA THR A 716 14.68 -58.09 60.63
C THR A 716 13.58 -58.77 59.81
N TYR A 717 13.14 -58.14 58.72
CA TYR A 717 12.17 -58.71 57.80
C TYR A 717 12.75 -59.92 57.04
N GLY A 718 14.06 -59.92 56.80
CA GLY A 718 14.78 -61.00 56.13
C GLY A 718 15.07 -60.72 54.65
N THR A 719 15.07 -59.46 54.21
CA THR A 719 15.43 -59.10 52.82
C THR A 719 16.75 -58.36 52.73
N GLY A 720 17.59 -58.77 51.77
CA GLY A 720 18.78 -58.03 51.35
C GLY A 720 18.58 -57.26 50.04
N THR A 721 17.38 -57.32 49.45
CA THR A 721 17.09 -56.78 48.12
C THR A 721 16.90 -55.27 48.22
N ILE A 722 17.98 -54.52 48.00
CA ILE A 722 18.00 -53.06 48.12
C ILE A 722 18.38 -52.42 46.77
N GLY A 723 17.51 -51.54 46.27
CA GLY A 723 17.82 -50.65 45.15
C GLY A 723 18.14 -49.25 45.66
N ASN A 724 19.42 -48.93 45.87
CA ASN A 724 19.84 -47.59 46.26
C ASN A 724 20.27 -46.76 45.03
N HIS A 725 20.39 -45.44 45.21
CA HIS A 725 20.83 -44.52 44.15
C HIS A 725 22.36 -44.36 44.04
N THR A 726 23.17 -45.07 44.82
CA THR A 726 24.63 -44.83 44.89
C THR A 726 25.30 -45.18 43.57
N SER A 727 24.87 -46.27 42.92
CA SER A 727 25.39 -46.72 41.61
C SER A 727 25.20 -45.70 40.50
N ILE A 728 24.11 -44.92 40.54
CA ILE A 728 23.81 -43.85 39.58
C ILE A 728 24.38 -42.48 39.97
N CYS A 729 24.89 -42.33 41.20
CA CYS A 729 25.34 -41.05 41.74
C CYS A 729 26.87 -40.91 41.76
N GLU A 730 27.57 -41.67 42.59
CA GLU A 730 29.02 -41.50 42.79
C GLU A 730 29.77 -42.84 42.98
N GLY A 731 29.15 -43.97 42.64
CA GLY A 731 29.73 -45.31 42.84
C GLY A 731 31.11 -45.47 42.20
N GLY A 732 31.32 -44.98 40.97
CA GLY A 732 32.62 -45.05 40.30
C GLY A 732 33.73 -44.31 41.03
N LYS A 733 33.43 -43.12 41.59
CA LYS A 733 34.38 -42.34 42.40
C LYS A 733 34.78 -43.13 43.66
N TRP A 734 33.79 -43.66 44.39
CA TRP A 734 34.04 -44.40 45.62
C TRP A 734 34.89 -45.64 45.39
N VAL A 735 34.60 -46.43 44.35
CA VAL A 735 35.38 -47.64 44.03
C VAL A 735 36.83 -47.27 43.73
N ALA A 736 37.08 -46.24 42.92
CA ALA A 736 38.44 -45.79 42.61
C ALA A 736 39.17 -45.30 43.88
N GLN A 737 38.51 -44.49 44.72
CA GLN A 737 39.09 -44.00 45.96
C GLN A 737 39.41 -45.14 46.94
N GLU A 738 38.48 -46.06 47.15
CA GLU A 738 38.66 -47.19 48.07
C GLU A 738 39.85 -48.07 47.66
N LEU A 739 40.05 -48.28 46.35
CA LEU A 739 41.18 -49.04 45.82
C LEU A 739 42.54 -48.33 45.96
N VAL A 740 42.56 -46.99 45.96
CA VAL A 740 43.80 -46.20 45.97
C VAL A 740 44.25 -45.85 47.40
N TRP A 741 43.34 -45.36 48.24
CA TRP A 741 43.68 -44.81 49.56
C TRP A 741 42.60 -45.06 50.64
N GLY A 742 41.62 -45.93 50.36
CA GLY A 742 40.61 -46.34 51.32
C GLY A 742 39.35 -45.45 51.36
N LYS A 743 38.41 -45.80 52.25
CA LYS A 743 37.08 -45.21 52.32
C LYS A 743 37.07 -43.90 53.09
N HIS A 744 37.26 -42.77 52.40
CA HIS A 744 37.20 -41.43 52.99
C HIS A 744 36.45 -40.42 52.12
N TYR A 745 35.80 -39.45 52.77
CA TYR A 745 35.22 -38.29 52.09
C TYR A 745 36.33 -37.30 51.72
N ASP A 746 36.26 -36.74 50.52
CA ASP A 746 37.20 -35.76 50.01
C ASP A 746 36.90 -34.34 50.53
N VAL A 747 37.91 -33.70 51.13
CA VAL A 747 37.89 -32.29 51.52
C VAL A 747 39.11 -31.62 50.91
N ASN A 748 38.93 -30.93 49.79
CA ASN A 748 40.02 -30.28 49.08
C ASN A 748 40.41 -28.96 49.77
N ASP A 749 41.70 -28.79 50.06
CA ASP A 749 42.25 -27.57 50.65
C ASP A 749 42.55 -26.52 49.57
N VAL A 750 41.50 -26.04 48.92
CA VAL A 750 41.62 -25.09 47.79
C VAL A 750 42.07 -23.69 48.24
N GLU A 751 41.92 -23.35 49.52
CA GLU A 751 42.31 -22.03 50.07
C GLU A 751 43.83 -21.84 50.04
N HIS A 752 44.59 -22.91 50.29
CA HIS A 752 46.05 -22.90 50.32
C HIS A 752 46.69 -23.48 49.04
N ALA A 753 45.90 -23.82 48.03
CA ALA A 753 46.41 -24.42 46.80
C ALA A 753 47.16 -23.39 45.92
N ASN A 754 48.31 -23.81 45.38
CA ASN A 754 49.01 -23.07 44.32
C ASN A 754 48.46 -23.40 42.93
N VAL A 755 47.96 -24.63 42.75
CA VAL A 755 47.41 -25.15 41.48
C VAL A 755 46.18 -25.99 41.79
N ILE A 756 45.11 -25.78 41.00
CA ILE A 756 43.88 -26.59 41.06
C ILE A 756 43.70 -27.23 39.69
N LEU A 757 43.69 -28.56 39.63
CA LEU A 757 43.39 -29.32 38.43
C LEU A 757 42.00 -29.93 38.53
N ASN A 758 41.11 -29.52 37.62
CA ASN A 758 39.70 -29.82 37.70
C ASN A 758 39.25 -30.69 36.51
N PHE A 759 38.91 -31.95 36.80
CA PHE A 759 38.36 -32.88 35.81
C PHE A 759 36.83 -32.92 35.89
N GLY A 760 36.17 -31.95 35.26
CA GLY A 760 34.71 -31.94 35.09
C GLY A 760 33.90 -31.64 36.36
N CYS A 761 34.52 -31.15 37.45
CA CYS A 761 33.84 -30.78 38.69
C CYS A 761 33.49 -29.29 38.71
N ASN A 762 32.21 -28.94 38.53
CA ASN A 762 31.79 -27.53 38.60
C ASN A 762 31.41 -27.14 40.04
N PHE A 763 32.40 -26.95 40.92
CA PHE A 763 32.16 -26.63 42.33
C PHE A 763 31.56 -25.24 42.61
N PHE A 764 31.30 -24.41 41.60
CA PHE A 764 30.49 -23.21 41.72
C PHE A 764 28.98 -23.49 41.60
N GLU A 765 28.59 -24.60 40.96
CA GLU A 765 27.19 -24.93 40.65
C GLU A 765 26.73 -26.26 41.27
N ALA A 766 27.58 -27.28 41.16
CA ALA A 766 27.27 -28.66 41.48
C ALA A 766 28.51 -29.39 42.02
N HIS A 767 28.56 -29.59 43.33
CA HIS A 767 29.50 -30.46 44.01
C HIS A 767 28.99 -30.82 45.42
N THR A 768 29.46 -31.95 45.97
CA THR A 768 29.10 -32.41 47.33
C THR A 768 29.47 -31.41 48.42
N SER A 769 30.47 -30.56 48.17
CA SER A 769 30.93 -29.51 49.10
C SER A 769 30.96 -28.13 48.44
N HIS A 770 30.07 -27.87 47.46
CA HIS A 770 30.19 -26.70 46.57
C HIS A 770 30.24 -25.36 47.30
N ILE A 771 29.37 -25.07 48.29
CA ILE A 771 29.42 -23.79 49.02
C ILE A 771 30.74 -23.59 49.76
N GLN A 772 31.25 -24.64 50.40
CA GLN A 772 32.52 -24.57 51.13
C GLN A 772 33.71 -24.40 50.18
N LEU A 773 33.77 -25.18 49.10
CA LEU A 773 34.85 -25.09 48.10
C LEU A 773 34.82 -23.76 47.35
N PHE A 774 33.63 -23.29 47.00
CA PHE A 774 33.41 -21.97 46.40
C PHE A 774 34.00 -20.87 47.28
N GLN A 775 33.62 -20.81 48.56
CA GLN A 775 34.12 -19.79 49.48
C GLN A 775 35.64 -19.82 49.59
N ARG A 776 36.21 -21.01 49.78
CA ARG A 776 37.66 -21.19 49.89
C ARG A 776 38.40 -20.83 48.61
N ALA A 777 37.84 -21.15 47.44
CA ALA A 777 38.41 -20.79 46.15
C ALA A 777 38.37 -19.27 45.93
N ILE A 778 37.29 -18.59 46.33
CA ILE A 778 37.21 -17.12 46.28
C ILE A 778 38.22 -16.48 47.22
N ASN A 779 38.32 -16.94 48.48
CA ASN A 779 39.32 -16.42 49.42
C ASN A 779 40.74 -16.55 48.84
N ALA A 780 41.08 -17.72 48.26
CA ALA A 780 42.38 -17.94 47.62
C ALA A 780 42.71 -16.98 46.47
N VAL A 781 41.68 -16.42 45.82
CA VAL A 781 41.83 -15.47 44.69
C VAL A 781 41.85 -14.03 45.17
N VAL A 782 41.10 -13.69 46.22
CA VAL A 782 40.97 -12.31 46.74
C VAL A 782 42.13 -11.93 47.67
N ASP A 783 42.66 -12.89 48.43
CA ASP A 783 43.74 -12.65 49.41
C ASP A 783 45.16 -12.78 48.80
N LYS A 784 45.28 -13.00 47.49
CA LYS A 784 46.53 -12.97 46.71
C LYS A 784 46.56 -11.73 45.82
#